data_AF-A0A1Y1V469-F1
#
_entry.id   AF-A0A1Y1V469-F1
#
_cell.length_a   1.000
_cell.length_b   1.000
_cell.length_c   1.000
_cell.angle_alpha   90.00
_cell.angle_beta   90.00
_cell.angle_gamma   90.00
#
_symmetry.space_group_name_H-M   'P 1'
#
loop_
_entity.id
_entity.type
_entity.pdbx_description
1 polymer ?
#
loop_
_entity_poly.entity_id
_entity_poly.type
_entity_poly.pdbx_seq_one_letter_code
_entity_poly.pdbx_strand_id
1 'polypeptide(L)'
;FNSNPYNEASFSLYNNKLKFTCIENDEKEYEINLDAYVKTEDPIFSLSLSSNGDITLNNGQYTLHEEFFSNDDYYYFATLKGNLILISSTGEYKWAAKKSISNRSYDASVIKIGESFKEGEMLYCDTYSIIILGGKLLYRDHLTKESKEIKYKQDTSSYLYEIVIGDNLIIFKDNKGEFIYVRGSNYNPNENSMLRCENSNHGIVWDDGTGNILWSYPEMPETTTTTTTTTTTTTTTTTTTVQTPQTIVFTTHVTNYSTKYITETQTSVATKTSYSYATYTNVSYQGSIGSKYYLGINELKEYITLEAKYGGNNKQPSKYIKWLIKSEKEPSHMYIVNSNGEISNYCLDVGKSKNKYSYYLRISKCSEDTCLFKYNVSFNDYENSKINNPNNIVVYKNDNSLFTNSNGVPYCIYYSDTLRIEECKNPKDYENFNWKKYNNGYYTETSTKTKLQTSTEYLTKSTVVPTILTSTITSILLPTFSPITSTTTNISSTTKDINPTQSIDLQFIPLTFKGIQNGNSSIFLSVPKLGTNESFDMRISDSYYTWFVTSTTKPSYLYLSKGISGNIGNPSNYCLDLGYFVHNEEDNYNYLRIENCSNVKYKFMYNASDNAKYGTINVYDINDNPLSINNDFMCIYYSMTPRIDKCVDPSVNTKMGWEMAIIKN
;
A
#
# COMPACT_ATOMS: atom_id res chain seq x y z
N PHE A 1 -11.94 1.13 -9.53
CA PHE A 1 -11.00 0.14 -10.09
C PHE A 1 -10.53 0.67 -11.43
N ASN A 2 -9.22 0.68 -11.71
CA ASN A 2 -8.75 0.93 -13.07
C ASN A 2 -9.05 -0.35 -13.87
N SER A 3 -10.14 -0.35 -14.64
CA SER A 3 -10.40 -1.40 -15.62
C SER A 3 -9.49 -1.18 -16.83
N ASN A 4 -8.95 -2.26 -17.37
CA ASN A 4 -8.32 -2.24 -18.69
C ASN A 4 -9.32 -1.63 -19.70
N PRO A 5 -8.94 -0.62 -20.51
CA PRO A 5 -9.86 0.09 -21.41
C PRO A 5 -10.57 -0.80 -22.44
N TYR A 6 -10.18 -2.07 -22.58
CA TYR A 6 -10.82 -3.03 -23.48
C TYR A 6 -11.89 -3.92 -22.83
N ASN A 7 -12.10 -3.86 -21.51
CA ASN A 7 -13.14 -4.63 -20.81
C ASN A 7 -13.66 -3.86 -19.58
N GLU A 8 -14.64 -2.97 -19.76
CA GLU A 8 -15.32 -2.30 -18.66
C GLU A 8 -16.23 -3.29 -17.88
N ALA A 9 -15.67 -3.96 -16.86
CA ALA A 9 -16.49 -4.72 -15.91
C ALA A 9 -17.19 -3.75 -14.95
N SER A 10 -18.52 -3.85 -14.83
CA SER A 10 -19.26 -3.16 -13.78
C SER A 10 -19.26 -3.99 -12.50
N PHE A 11 -19.04 -3.35 -11.35
CA PHE A 11 -19.05 -3.99 -10.04
C PHE A 11 -20.12 -3.36 -9.16
N SER A 12 -20.89 -4.18 -8.45
CA SER A 12 -21.84 -3.71 -7.44
C SER A 12 -21.79 -4.61 -6.21
N LEU A 13 -21.88 -4.00 -5.04
CA LEU A 13 -22.03 -4.69 -3.76
C LEU A 13 -23.48 -4.56 -3.30
N TYR A 14 -24.11 -5.68 -2.94
CA TYR A 14 -25.41 -5.70 -2.29
C TYR A 14 -25.57 -6.98 -1.48
N ASN A 15 -26.22 -6.90 -0.32
CA ASN A 15 -26.51 -8.07 0.53
C ASN A 15 -25.32 -9.03 0.69
N ASN A 16 -24.14 -8.49 1.00
CA ASN A 16 -22.89 -9.25 1.16
C ASN A 16 -22.38 -9.98 -0.10
N LYS A 17 -22.94 -9.67 -1.27
CA LYS A 17 -22.52 -10.23 -2.54
C LYS A 17 -21.77 -9.20 -3.37
N LEU A 18 -20.74 -9.67 -4.07
CA LEU A 18 -20.12 -8.96 -5.17
C LEU A 18 -20.74 -9.44 -6.47
N LYS A 19 -21.39 -8.52 -7.19
CA LYS A 19 -21.93 -8.76 -8.52
C LYS A 19 -21.08 -8.07 -9.56
N PHE A 20 -20.80 -8.78 -10.64
CA PHE A 20 -19.97 -8.29 -11.74
C PHE A 20 -20.50 -8.79 -13.08
N THR A 21 -20.28 -7.99 -14.12
CA THR A 21 -20.65 -8.32 -15.51
C THR A 21 -19.43 -8.77 -16.30
N CYS A 22 -19.61 -9.76 -17.16
CA CYS A 22 -18.59 -10.22 -18.11
C CYS A 22 -19.01 -9.84 -19.53
N ILE A 23 -18.21 -9.02 -20.22
CA ILE A 23 -18.52 -8.56 -21.59
C ILE A 23 -18.38 -9.72 -22.60
N GLU A 24 -17.55 -10.72 -22.33
CA GLU A 24 -17.25 -11.80 -23.29
C GLU A 24 -18.44 -12.75 -23.59
N ASN A 25 -19.55 -12.69 -22.84
CA ASN A 25 -20.67 -13.63 -23.00
C ASN A 25 -22.05 -12.98 -22.77
N ASP A 26 -22.46 -12.06 -23.64
CA ASP A 26 -23.81 -11.46 -23.64
C ASP A 26 -24.19 -10.76 -22.31
N GLU A 27 -23.27 -10.00 -21.71
CA GLU A 27 -23.50 -9.26 -20.45
C GLU A 27 -24.02 -10.15 -19.30
N LYS A 28 -23.62 -11.43 -19.27
CA LYS A 28 -24.00 -12.31 -18.15
C LYS A 28 -23.50 -11.74 -16.83
N GLU A 29 -24.43 -11.61 -15.90
CA GLU A 29 -24.17 -11.20 -14.53
C GLU A 29 -23.73 -12.42 -13.70
N TYR A 30 -22.67 -12.23 -12.93
CA TYR A 30 -22.15 -13.21 -12.00
C TYR A 30 -22.17 -12.64 -10.58
N GLU A 31 -22.35 -13.53 -9.59
CA GLU A 31 -22.40 -13.15 -8.18
C GLU A 31 -21.45 -14.03 -7.37
N ILE A 32 -20.78 -13.42 -6.39
CA ILE A 32 -19.95 -14.10 -5.39
C ILE A 32 -20.47 -13.71 -4.02
N ASN A 33 -20.69 -14.71 -3.15
CA ASN A 33 -21.05 -14.43 -1.78
C ASN A 33 -19.78 -14.16 -0.94
N LEU A 34 -19.60 -12.91 -0.50
CA LEU A 34 -18.39 -12.50 0.22
C LEU A 34 -18.45 -12.86 1.71
N ASP A 35 -19.64 -12.89 2.31
CA ASP A 35 -19.77 -13.23 3.74
C ASP A 35 -19.37 -14.68 4.04
N ALA A 36 -19.73 -15.61 3.15
CA ALA A 36 -19.29 -17.00 3.16
C ALA A 36 -17.78 -17.12 2.96
N TYR A 37 -17.17 -16.17 2.24
CA TYR A 37 -15.73 -16.16 1.97
C TYR A 37 -14.93 -15.75 3.21
N VAL A 38 -15.33 -14.67 3.88
CA VAL A 38 -14.62 -14.14 5.07
C VAL A 38 -15.21 -14.58 6.41
N LYS A 39 -16.24 -15.43 6.39
CA LYS A 39 -16.96 -15.98 7.57
C LYS A 39 -17.45 -14.87 8.52
N THR A 40 -18.15 -13.88 7.98
CA THR A 40 -18.75 -12.78 8.75
C THR A 40 -20.27 -12.75 8.61
N GLU A 41 -20.97 -12.18 9.59
CA GLU A 41 -22.40 -11.81 9.46
C GLU A 41 -22.57 -10.30 9.22
N ASP A 42 -21.49 -9.52 9.33
CA ASP A 42 -21.53 -8.07 9.18
C ASP A 42 -21.86 -7.67 7.72
N PRO A 43 -22.65 -6.59 7.51
CA PRO A 43 -22.89 -6.06 6.17
C PRO A 43 -21.59 -5.65 5.47
N ILE A 44 -21.39 -6.11 4.24
CA ILE A 44 -20.25 -5.75 3.40
C ILE A 44 -20.64 -4.56 2.50
N PHE A 45 -20.02 -3.41 2.74
CA PHE A 45 -20.35 -2.14 2.08
C PHE A 45 -19.18 -1.54 1.29
N SER A 46 -17.97 -2.08 1.40
CA SER A 46 -16.86 -1.68 0.55
C SER A 46 -15.95 -2.85 0.20
N LEU A 47 -15.33 -2.75 -0.97
CA LEU A 47 -14.27 -3.62 -1.45
C LEU A 47 -13.17 -2.72 -2.01
N SER A 48 -11.94 -2.93 -1.58
CA SER A 48 -10.80 -2.14 -2.01
C SER A 48 -9.62 -3.03 -2.37
N LEU A 49 -8.93 -2.65 -3.45
CA LEU A 49 -7.69 -3.26 -3.89
C LEU A 49 -6.55 -2.31 -3.49
N SER A 50 -5.63 -2.79 -2.65
CA SER A 50 -4.48 -2.00 -2.21
C SER A 50 -3.42 -1.91 -3.31
N SER A 51 -2.48 -0.97 -3.17
CA SER A 51 -1.30 -0.91 -4.05
C SER A 51 -0.38 -2.12 -3.90
N ASN A 52 -0.54 -2.90 -2.83
CA ASN A 52 0.24 -4.10 -2.58
C ASN A 52 -0.44 -5.35 -3.15
N GLY A 53 -1.61 -5.23 -3.80
CA GLY A 53 -2.36 -6.36 -4.33
C GLY A 53 -3.39 -6.96 -3.37
N ASP A 54 -3.49 -6.46 -2.14
CA ASP A 54 -4.45 -6.99 -1.17
C ASP A 54 -5.89 -6.63 -1.55
N ILE A 55 -6.81 -7.58 -1.41
CA ILE A 55 -8.24 -7.31 -1.51
C ILE A 55 -8.80 -7.28 -0.11
N THR A 56 -9.30 -6.11 0.29
CA THR A 56 -9.92 -5.94 1.62
C THR A 56 -11.37 -5.50 1.49
N LEU A 57 -12.17 -5.89 2.48
CA LEU A 57 -13.57 -5.53 2.61
C LEU A 57 -13.77 -4.61 3.80
N ASN A 58 -14.83 -3.79 3.75
CA ASN A 58 -15.22 -2.88 4.82
C ASN A 58 -14.05 -1.99 5.29
N ASN A 59 -13.35 -1.41 4.31
CA ASN A 59 -12.21 -0.50 4.51
C ASN A 59 -11.07 -1.15 5.31
N GLY A 60 -10.74 -2.41 5.02
CA GLY A 60 -9.66 -3.13 5.69
C GLY A 60 -10.07 -3.96 6.91
N GLN A 61 -11.36 -4.02 7.26
CA GLN A 61 -11.83 -4.84 8.38
C GLN A 61 -11.63 -6.34 8.12
N TYR A 62 -11.85 -6.78 6.88
CA TYR A 62 -11.64 -8.16 6.47
C TYR A 62 -10.69 -8.23 5.29
N THR A 63 -9.83 -9.24 5.29
CA THR A 63 -8.93 -9.53 4.18
C THR A 63 -9.52 -10.68 3.37
N LEU A 64 -9.86 -10.40 2.12
CA LEU A 64 -10.31 -11.40 1.15
C LEU A 64 -9.12 -12.09 0.48
N HIS A 65 -8.04 -11.33 0.26
CA HIS A 65 -6.77 -11.79 -0.30
C HIS A 65 -5.63 -10.89 0.20
N GLU A 66 -4.48 -11.49 0.45
CA GLU A 66 -3.23 -10.83 0.85
C GLU A 66 -2.12 -11.24 -0.14
N GLU A 67 -1.29 -10.29 -0.56
CA GLU A 67 -0.15 -10.57 -1.44
C GLU A 67 0.99 -11.22 -0.64
N PHE A 68 1.29 -12.49 -0.95
CA PHE A 68 2.25 -13.29 -0.21
C PHE A 68 3.64 -13.33 -0.84
N PHE A 69 3.87 -12.85 -2.07
CA PHE A 69 5.20 -12.86 -2.68
C PHE A 69 5.81 -11.47 -2.69
N SER A 70 5.50 -10.64 -3.68
CA SER A 70 6.06 -9.30 -3.82
C SER A 70 5.05 -8.38 -4.49
N ASN A 71 5.08 -7.11 -4.11
CA ASN A 71 4.26 -6.11 -4.76
C ASN A 71 4.66 -5.97 -6.23
N ASP A 72 3.67 -5.99 -7.12
CA ASP A 72 3.80 -5.67 -8.54
C ASP A 72 3.43 -4.20 -8.81
N ASP A 73 3.79 -3.68 -9.99
CA ASP A 73 3.58 -2.27 -10.35
C ASP A 73 2.11 -1.86 -10.32
N TYR A 74 1.24 -2.77 -10.76
CA TYR A 74 -0.20 -2.61 -10.70
C TYR A 74 -0.92 -3.96 -10.67
N TYR A 75 -2.18 -3.90 -10.29
CA TYR A 75 -3.08 -5.04 -10.21
C TYR A 75 -4.42 -4.67 -10.86
N TYR A 76 -5.03 -5.62 -11.54
CA TYR A 76 -6.32 -5.40 -12.19
C TYR A 76 -7.19 -6.65 -12.10
N PHE A 77 -8.50 -6.43 -12.13
CA PHE A 77 -9.46 -7.52 -12.21
C PHE A 77 -9.74 -7.86 -13.67
N ALA A 78 -9.77 -9.15 -13.98
CA ALA A 78 -10.19 -9.69 -15.26
C ALA A 78 -11.27 -10.75 -15.07
N THR A 79 -12.15 -10.88 -16.06
CA THR A 79 -13.14 -11.95 -16.10
C THR A 79 -12.66 -13.06 -17.03
N LEU A 80 -12.54 -14.28 -16.54
CA LEU A 80 -12.16 -15.45 -17.34
C LEU A 80 -13.20 -16.56 -17.14
N LYS A 81 -13.90 -16.97 -18.21
CA LYS A 81 -14.95 -18.02 -18.18
C LYS A 81 -16.01 -17.79 -17.08
N GLY A 82 -16.37 -16.53 -16.85
CA GLY A 82 -17.34 -16.16 -15.82
C GLY A 82 -16.82 -16.29 -14.39
N ASN A 83 -15.51 -16.28 -14.19
CA ASN A 83 -14.87 -16.09 -12.90
C ASN A 83 -14.15 -14.74 -12.86
N LEU A 84 -14.12 -14.10 -11.69
CA LEU A 84 -13.38 -12.88 -11.45
C LEU A 84 -11.99 -13.22 -10.89
N ILE A 85 -10.94 -12.76 -11.57
CA ILE A 85 -9.55 -13.06 -11.25
C ILE A 85 -8.79 -11.75 -11.03
N LEU A 86 -8.00 -11.67 -9.96
CA LEU A 86 -7.03 -10.61 -9.76
C LEU A 86 -5.72 -11.01 -10.46
N ILE A 87 -5.24 -10.15 -11.36
CA ILE A 87 -4.02 -10.37 -12.13
C ILE A 87 -3.06 -9.20 -11.85
N SER A 88 -1.80 -9.50 -11.62
CA SER A 88 -0.77 -8.47 -11.46
C SER A 88 -0.17 -8.02 -12.79
N SER A 89 0.64 -6.96 -12.78
CA SER A 89 1.31 -6.43 -13.98
C SER A 89 2.24 -7.43 -14.66
N THR A 90 2.74 -8.43 -13.94
CA THR A 90 3.56 -9.53 -14.47
C THR A 90 2.74 -10.65 -15.13
N GLY A 91 1.40 -10.60 -15.02
CA GLY A 91 0.49 -11.62 -15.55
C GLY A 91 0.18 -12.75 -14.56
N GLU A 92 0.63 -12.64 -13.32
CA GLU A 92 0.37 -13.63 -12.27
C GLU A 92 -1.07 -13.54 -11.75
N TYR A 93 -1.71 -14.69 -11.58
CA TYR A 93 -3.03 -14.80 -10.97
C TYR A 93 -2.91 -14.82 -9.45
N LYS A 94 -3.29 -13.72 -8.82
CA LYS A 94 -3.15 -13.52 -7.37
C LYS A 94 -4.35 -14.06 -6.59
N TRP A 95 -5.54 -13.94 -7.16
CA TRP A 95 -6.78 -14.37 -6.50
C TRP A 95 -7.86 -14.73 -7.52
N ALA A 96 -8.74 -15.67 -7.16
CA ALA A 96 -9.85 -16.11 -7.99
C ALA A 96 -11.13 -16.28 -7.17
N ALA A 97 -12.22 -15.64 -7.58
CA ALA A 97 -13.42 -15.56 -6.76
C ALA A 97 -14.14 -16.91 -6.54
N LYS A 98 -14.24 -17.72 -7.59
CA LYS A 98 -14.74 -19.11 -7.51
C LYS A 98 -13.71 -20.09 -6.93
N LYS A 99 -12.58 -19.58 -6.45
CA LYS A 99 -11.38 -20.35 -6.06
C LYS A 99 -10.84 -21.26 -7.17
N SER A 100 -11.20 -21.06 -8.43
CA SER A 100 -10.75 -21.89 -9.56
C SER A 100 -10.38 -21.05 -10.78
N ILE A 101 -9.33 -21.42 -11.51
CA ILE A 101 -8.81 -20.63 -12.65
C ILE A 101 -8.93 -21.36 -13.99
N SER A 102 -8.79 -22.68 -13.97
CA SER A 102 -8.97 -23.57 -15.13
C SER A 102 -9.90 -24.72 -14.76
N ASN A 103 -9.34 -25.84 -14.31
CA ASN A 103 -10.09 -27.02 -13.83
C ASN A 103 -9.65 -27.49 -12.44
N ARG A 104 -8.91 -26.64 -11.73
CA ARG A 104 -8.41 -26.87 -10.37
C ARG A 104 -8.55 -25.62 -9.52
N SER A 105 -8.30 -25.77 -8.22
CA SER A 105 -8.21 -24.64 -7.29
C SER A 105 -7.06 -23.72 -7.65
N TYR A 106 -7.23 -22.41 -7.51
CA TYR A 106 -6.17 -21.44 -7.82
C TYR A 106 -4.97 -21.54 -6.85
N ASP A 107 -5.26 -21.93 -5.61
CA ASP A 107 -4.34 -22.20 -4.49
C ASP A 107 -4.02 -23.70 -4.35
N ALA A 108 -4.21 -24.49 -5.42
CA ALA A 108 -3.92 -25.93 -5.36
C ALA A 108 -2.44 -26.18 -5.05
N SER A 109 -2.20 -27.20 -4.22
CA SER A 109 -0.87 -27.75 -3.90
C SER A 109 -0.55 -29.03 -4.68
N VAL A 110 -1.48 -29.47 -5.54
CA VAL A 110 -1.40 -30.67 -6.38
C VAL A 110 -1.99 -30.38 -7.75
N ILE A 111 -1.36 -30.93 -8.80
CA ILE A 111 -1.87 -31.02 -10.17
C ILE A 111 -1.97 -32.50 -10.53
N LYS A 112 -3.19 -32.98 -10.79
CA LYS A 112 -3.48 -34.36 -11.15
C LYS A 112 -3.55 -34.57 -12.66
N ILE A 113 -3.63 -35.83 -13.08
CA ILE A 113 -3.92 -36.16 -14.48
C ILE A 113 -5.21 -35.47 -14.94
N GLY A 114 -5.13 -34.86 -16.13
CA GLY A 114 -6.23 -34.10 -16.73
C GLY A 114 -6.36 -32.66 -16.22
N GLU A 115 -5.65 -32.28 -15.15
CA GLU A 115 -5.51 -30.89 -14.72
C GLU A 115 -4.44 -30.17 -15.54
N SER A 116 -4.55 -28.83 -15.64
CA SER A 116 -3.58 -28.00 -16.35
C SER A 116 -2.86 -27.03 -15.42
N PHE A 117 -1.59 -26.76 -15.73
CA PHE A 117 -0.80 -25.73 -15.07
C PHE A 117 -0.19 -24.81 -16.13
N LYS A 118 -0.74 -23.60 -16.26
CA LYS A 118 -0.41 -22.66 -17.35
C LYS A 118 0.32 -21.43 -16.86
N GLU A 119 0.86 -20.66 -17.80
CA GLU A 119 1.43 -19.35 -17.53
C GLU A 119 0.45 -18.44 -16.78
N GLY A 120 0.98 -17.74 -15.77
CA GLY A 120 0.21 -16.92 -14.83
C GLY A 120 -0.37 -17.71 -13.65
N GLU A 121 -0.51 -19.04 -13.75
CA GLU A 121 -1.01 -19.87 -12.66
C GLU A 121 0.10 -20.32 -11.71
N MET A 122 -0.21 -20.52 -10.42
CA MET A 122 0.72 -21.07 -9.43
C MET A 122 0.28 -22.43 -8.86
N LEU A 123 1.27 -23.21 -8.42
CA LEU A 123 1.13 -24.32 -7.49
C LEU A 123 1.58 -23.79 -6.12
N TYR A 124 0.63 -23.66 -5.20
CA TYR A 124 0.84 -22.97 -3.94
C TYR A 124 1.14 -23.96 -2.80
N CYS A 125 2.26 -23.77 -2.11
CA CYS A 125 2.77 -24.65 -1.04
C CYS A 125 2.95 -23.90 0.28
N ASP A 126 2.06 -22.95 0.57
CA ASP A 126 2.06 -22.06 1.73
C ASP A 126 3.27 -21.10 1.78
N THR A 127 4.44 -21.62 2.14
CA THR A 127 5.68 -20.83 2.32
C THR A 127 6.49 -20.67 1.04
N TYR A 128 6.10 -21.38 -0.02
CA TYR A 128 6.71 -21.29 -1.34
C TYR A 128 5.68 -21.61 -2.43
N SER A 129 6.03 -21.37 -3.69
CA SER A 129 5.23 -21.75 -4.84
C SER A 129 6.09 -22.08 -6.06
N ILE A 130 5.50 -22.78 -7.01
CA ILE A 130 5.99 -22.80 -8.39
C ILE A 130 5.01 -22.05 -9.27
N ILE A 131 5.53 -21.28 -10.22
CA ILE A 131 4.76 -20.52 -11.19
C ILE A 131 5.43 -20.54 -12.56
N ILE A 132 4.64 -20.50 -13.63
CA ILE A 132 5.13 -20.24 -14.98
C ILE A 132 4.91 -18.75 -15.28
N LEU A 133 5.98 -18.00 -15.52
CA LEU A 133 5.91 -16.57 -15.86
C LEU A 133 7.00 -16.17 -16.85
N GLY A 134 6.63 -15.38 -17.86
CA GLY A 134 7.55 -14.90 -18.88
C GLY A 134 8.24 -16.04 -19.63
N GLY A 135 7.52 -17.15 -19.84
CA GLY A 135 8.06 -18.35 -20.47
C GLY A 135 9.00 -19.19 -19.59
N LYS A 136 9.07 -18.95 -18.28
CA LYS A 136 10.01 -19.63 -17.37
C LYS A 136 9.27 -20.32 -16.23
N LEU A 137 9.77 -21.48 -15.82
CA LEU A 137 9.35 -22.14 -14.58
C LEU A 137 10.13 -21.56 -13.41
N LEU A 138 9.44 -20.95 -12.44
CA LEU A 138 10.06 -20.27 -11.30
C LEU A 138 9.65 -20.96 -10.00
N TYR A 139 10.62 -21.24 -9.15
CA TYR A 139 10.45 -21.47 -7.73
C TYR A 139 10.42 -20.12 -7.01
N ARG A 140 9.50 -19.93 -6.08
CA ARG A 140 9.38 -18.71 -5.27
C ARG A 140 9.31 -19.04 -3.81
N ASP A 141 10.19 -18.44 -3.03
CA ASP A 141 10.16 -18.51 -1.57
C ASP A 141 9.40 -17.29 -1.04
N HIS A 142 8.28 -17.52 -0.36
CA HIS A 142 7.39 -16.46 0.12
C HIS A 142 7.90 -15.81 1.42
N LEU A 143 8.88 -16.40 2.09
CA LEU A 143 9.51 -15.85 3.29
C LEU A 143 10.67 -14.93 2.91
N THR A 144 11.55 -15.38 2.02
CA THR A 144 12.72 -14.61 1.58
C THR A 144 12.41 -13.64 0.44
N LYS A 145 11.25 -13.82 -0.23
CA LYS A 145 10.83 -13.07 -1.43
C LYS A 145 11.76 -13.27 -2.62
N GLU A 146 12.45 -14.40 -2.66
CA GLU A 146 13.37 -14.74 -3.75
C GLU A 146 12.70 -15.61 -4.81
N SER A 147 13.11 -15.43 -6.06
CA SER A 147 12.70 -16.27 -7.20
C SER A 147 13.92 -16.95 -7.82
N LYS A 148 13.78 -18.24 -8.13
CA LYS A 148 14.81 -19.03 -8.80
C LYS A 148 14.23 -19.80 -9.97
N GLU A 149 14.85 -19.70 -11.13
CA GLU A 149 14.45 -20.46 -12.31
C GLU A 149 14.74 -21.96 -12.13
N ILE A 150 13.74 -22.80 -12.40
CA ILE A 150 13.85 -24.26 -12.41
C ILE A 150 14.20 -24.69 -13.83
N LYS A 151 15.38 -25.29 -13.98
CA LYS A 151 15.80 -25.90 -15.24
C LYS A 151 15.24 -27.31 -15.33
N TYR A 152 14.18 -27.49 -16.12
CA TYR A 152 13.57 -28.79 -16.38
C TYR A 152 14.23 -29.57 -17.53
N LYS A 153 15.18 -28.95 -18.26
CA LYS A 153 16.01 -29.56 -19.30
C LYS A 153 17.38 -28.88 -19.34
N GLN A 154 18.46 -29.64 -19.56
CA GLN A 154 19.85 -29.16 -19.40
C GLN A 154 20.27 -28.05 -20.39
N ASP A 155 19.62 -27.87 -21.55
CA ASP A 155 20.21 -27.05 -22.64
C ASP A 155 19.23 -26.20 -23.48
N THR A 156 18.05 -25.81 -22.97
CA THR A 156 17.12 -24.99 -23.77
C THR A 156 16.46 -23.85 -23.01
N SER A 157 16.56 -22.63 -23.57
CA SER A 157 15.83 -21.42 -23.17
C SER A 157 14.44 -21.33 -23.83
N SER A 158 13.79 -22.46 -24.07
CA SER A 158 12.49 -22.50 -24.74
C SER A 158 11.41 -21.88 -23.84
N TYR A 159 10.48 -21.14 -24.45
CA TYR A 159 9.37 -20.50 -23.74
C TYR A 159 8.39 -21.56 -23.22
N LEU A 160 8.35 -21.78 -21.91
CA LEU A 160 7.39 -22.67 -21.26
C LEU A 160 6.04 -21.96 -21.05
N TYR A 161 4.96 -22.58 -21.49
CA TYR A 161 3.61 -22.04 -21.33
C TYR A 161 2.69 -22.95 -20.51
N GLU A 162 2.82 -24.27 -20.64
CA GLU A 162 1.94 -25.24 -19.97
C GLU A 162 2.72 -26.47 -19.50
N ILE A 163 2.40 -26.96 -18.31
CA ILE A 163 2.77 -28.29 -17.82
C ILE A 163 1.50 -29.15 -17.74
N VAL A 164 1.58 -30.35 -18.31
CA VAL A 164 0.50 -31.35 -18.31
C VAL A 164 0.98 -32.63 -17.65
N ILE A 165 0.17 -33.14 -16.72
CA ILE A 165 0.39 -34.45 -16.10
C ILE A 165 -0.46 -35.49 -16.86
N GLY A 166 0.21 -36.49 -17.42
CA GLY A 166 -0.41 -37.64 -18.07
C GLY A 166 -0.10 -38.94 -17.33
N ASP A 167 -0.64 -40.04 -17.84
CA ASP A 167 -0.41 -41.36 -17.28
C ASP A 167 1.07 -41.73 -17.40
N ASN A 168 1.81 -41.62 -16.28
CA ASN A 168 3.25 -41.84 -16.16
C ASN A 168 4.16 -40.91 -16.98
N LEU A 169 3.68 -39.72 -17.35
CA LEU A 169 4.53 -38.71 -17.97
C LEU A 169 4.16 -37.30 -17.55
N ILE A 170 5.18 -36.44 -17.51
CA ILE A 170 5.05 -35.00 -17.37
C ILE A 170 5.51 -34.34 -18.68
N ILE A 171 4.64 -33.51 -19.24
CA ILE A 171 4.83 -32.82 -20.53
C ILE A 171 4.95 -31.32 -20.29
N PHE A 172 5.96 -30.72 -20.90
CA PHE A 172 6.19 -29.28 -20.93
C PHE A 172 5.94 -28.78 -22.34
N LYS A 173 5.05 -27.80 -22.50
CA LYS A 173 4.62 -27.25 -23.80
C LYS A 173 4.93 -25.77 -23.94
N ASP A 174 5.11 -25.34 -25.18
CA ASP A 174 5.24 -23.92 -25.53
C ASP A 174 3.87 -23.24 -25.72
N ASN A 175 3.88 -21.96 -26.06
CA ASN A 175 2.67 -21.17 -26.28
C ASN A 175 1.88 -21.56 -27.54
N LYS A 176 2.43 -22.41 -28.42
CA LYS A 176 1.74 -23.02 -29.56
C LYS A 176 1.16 -24.39 -29.21
N GLY A 177 1.42 -24.88 -28.01
CA GLY A 177 1.01 -26.21 -27.55
C GLY A 177 1.97 -27.33 -27.97
N GLU A 178 3.11 -27.00 -28.57
CA GLU A 178 4.11 -27.97 -29.03
C GLU A 178 4.93 -28.50 -27.86
N PHE A 179 5.31 -29.78 -27.90
CA PHE A 179 6.08 -30.41 -26.84
C PHE A 179 7.54 -29.93 -26.85
N ILE A 180 7.97 -29.30 -25.75
CA ILE A 180 9.37 -28.87 -25.56
C ILE A 180 10.19 -29.95 -24.86
N TYR A 181 9.58 -30.60 -23.86
CA TYR A 181 10.20 -31.64 -23.05
C TYR A 181 9.14 -32.59 -22.53
N VAL A 182 9.48 -33.89 -22.52
CA VAL A 182 8.65 -34.96 -21.98
C VAL A 182 9.54 -35.82 -21.10
N ARG A 183 9.09 -36.10 -19.88
CA ARG A 183 9.73 -37.07 -18.99
C ARG A 183 8.70 -38.14 -18.67
N GLY A 184 9.03 -39.40 -18.98
CA GLY A 184 8.17 -40.55 -18.75
C GLY A 184 8.82 -41.59 -17.84
N SER A 185 8.01 -42.47 -17.28
CA SER A 185 8.44 -43.65 -16.53
C SER A 185 8.17 -44.93 -17.33
N ASN A 186 8.97 -45.98 -17.13
CA ASN A 186 8.76 -47.28 -17.75
C ASN A 186 7.71 -48.15 -17.02
N TYR A 187 7.02 -47.62 -16.00
CA TYR A 187 6.05 -48.36 -15.20
C TYR A 187 4.66 -48.39 -15.88
N ASN A 188 3.78 -49.28 -15.40
CA ASN A 188 2.40 -49.35 -15.87
C ASN A 188 1.64 -48.05 -15.53
N PRO A 189 0.84 -47.49 -16.46
CA PRO A 189 0.11 -46.25 -16.26
C PRO A 189 -0.70 -46.28 -14.97
N ASN A 190 -0.55 -45.24 -14.15
CA ASN A 190 -1.33 -45.05 -12.93
C ASN A 190 -2.08 -43.73 -13.00
N GLU A 191 -3.41 -43.83 -12.92
CA GLU A 191 -4.34 -42.69 -12.94
C GLU A 191 -4.18 -41.73 -11.76
N ASN A 192 -3.37 -42.10 -10.76
CA ASN A 192 -3.06 -41.28 -9.59
C ASN A 192 -1.77 -40.46 -9.71
N SER A 193 -1.10 -40.44 -10.88
CA SER A 193 0.10 -39.61 -11.04
C SER A 193 -0.22 -38.13 -10.82
N MET A 194 0.67 -37.42 -10.13
CA MET A 194 0.47 -36.02 -9.78
C MET A 194 1.78 -35.25 -9.58
N LEU A 195 1.74 -33.96 -9.88
CA LEU A 195 2.76 -33.00 -9.46
C LEU A 195 2.27 -32.32 -8.18
N ARG A 196 3.05 -32.37 -7.10
CA ARG A 196 2.61 -31.90 -5.78
C ARG A 196 3.72 -31.22 -4.98
N CYS A 197 3.31 -30.42 -4.01
CA CYS A 197 4.20 -29.90 -2.97
C CYS A 197 4.81 -31.03 -2.12
N GLU A 198 6.06 -30.86 -1.73
CA GLU A 198 6.80 -31.71 -0.80
C GLU A 198 7.30 -30.85 0.37
N ASN A 199 6.49 -30.80 1.43
CA ASN A 199 6.72 -29.91 2.56
C ASN A 199 7.99 -30.25 3.35
N SER A 200 8.46 -31.51 3.30
CA SER A 200 9.63 -31.94 4.08
C SER A 200 10.94 -31.29 3.62
N ASN A 201 11.06 -30.92 2.34
CA ASN A 201 12.26 -30.33 1.75
C ASN A 201 12.00 -29.00 1.04
N HIS A 202 10.81 -28.41 1.23
CA HIS A 202 10.36 -27.20 0.52
C HIS A 202 10.47 -27.35 -1.01
N GLY A 203 10.16 -28.54 -1.52
CA GLY A 203 10.32 -28.89 -2.92
C GLY A 203 9.00 -29.19 -3.61
N ILE A 204 9.07 -29.42 -4.92
CA ILE A 204 7.98 -29.98 -5.71
C ILE A 204 8.42 -31.33 -6.25
N VAL A 205 7.51 -32.29 -6.23
CA VAL A 205 7.75 -33.64 -6.73
C VAL A 205 6.66 -34.05 -7.71
N TRP A 206 7.08 -34.76 -8.75
CA TRP A 206 6.18 -35.53 -9.59
C TRP A 206 6.28 -36.99 -9.18
N ASP A 207 5.16 -37.55 -8.71
CA ASP A 207 5.05 -38.95 -8.33
C ASP A 207 4.17 -39.76 -9.29
N ASP A 208 4.47 -41.05 -9.39
CA ASP A 208 3.77 -42.00 -10.26
C ASP A 208 2.42 -42.49 -9.69
N GLY A 209 1.89 -41.84 -8.65
CA GLY A 209 0.67 -42.25 -7.97
C GLY A 209 0.83 -43.46 -7.04
N THR A 210 2.02 -44.06 -6.94
CA THR A 210 2.36 -45.12 -5.96
C THR A 210 3.28 -44.61 -4.84
N GLY A 211 3.67 -43.33 -4.92
CA GLY A 211 4.61 -42.70 -4.00
C GLY A 211 6.06 -42.70 -4.49
N ASN A 212 6.37 -43.28 -5.66
CA ASN A 212 7.71 -43.18 -6.23
C ASN A 212 7.88 -41.81 -6.90
N ILE A 213 8.93 -41.08 -6.49
CA ILE A 213 9.24 -39.78 -7.06
C ILE A 213 10.08 -39.93 -8.33
N LEU A 214 9.55 -39.45 -9.46
CA LEU A 214 10.17 -39.55 -10.78
C LEU A 214 10.90 -38.28 -11.21
N TRP A 215 10.52 -37.14 -10.64
CA TRP A 215 11.15 -35.85 -10.80
C TRP A 215 10.95 -35.01 -9.54
N SER A 216 11.94 -34.21 -9.18
CA SER A 216 11.86 -33.31 -8.02
C SER A 216 12.66 -32.03 -8.24
N TYR A 217 12.24 -30.96 -7.56
CA TYR A 217 13.00 -29.75 -7.39
C TYR A 217 12.92 -29.27 -5.93
N PRO A 218 14.04 -28.99 -5.23
CA PRO A 218 15.41 -29.30 -5.66
C PRO A 218 15.58 -30.82 -5.86
N GLU A 219 16.61 -31.24 -6.61
CA GLU A 219 16.90 -32.66 -6.78
C GLU A 219 17.08 -33.31 -5.40
N MET A 220 16.23 -34.31 -5.10
CA MET A 220 16.38 -35.05 -3.86
C MET A 220 17.68 -35.87 -3.90
N PRO A 221 18.48 -35.87 -2.82
CA PRO A 221 19.63 -36.76 -2.74
C PRO A 221 19.13 -38.20 -2.85
N GLU A 222 19.76 -39.00 -3.70
CA GLU A 222 19.44 -40.43 -3.82
C GLU A 222 19.55 -41.08 -2.45
N THR A 223 18.41 -41.46 -1.87
CA THR A 223 18.37 -42.17 -0.59
C THR A 223 18.87 -43.59 -0.83
N THR A 224 20.18 -43.81 -0.70
CA THR A 224 20.72 -45.16 -0.54
C THR A 224 20.23 -45.72 0.78
N THR A 225 19.13 -46.47 0.75
CA THR A 225 18.59 -47.22 1.89
C THR A 225 19.63 -48.23 2.35
N THR A 226 20.47 -47.85 3.30
CA THR A 226 21.39 -48.77 3.97
C THR A 226 20.63 -49.38 5.13
N THR A 227 20.05 -50.57 4.93
CA THR A 227 19.41 -51.36 5.98
C THR A 227 20.45 -51.68 7.06
N THR A 228 20.50 -50.88 8.12
CA THR A 228 21.38 -51.15 9.25
C THR A 228 20.68 -52.17 10.14
N THR A 229 20.99 -53.45 9.95
CA THR A 229 20.61 -54.51 10.87
C THR A 229 21.44 -54.35 12.14
N THR A 230 20.84 -53.90 13.23
CA THR A 230 21.50 -53.81 14.53
C THR A 230 21.82 -55.23 15.04
N THR A 231 23.00 -55.74 14.74
CA THR A 231 23.57 -56.91 15.41
C THR A 231 24.53 -56.41 16.48
N THR A 232 24.14 -56.55 17.74
CA THR A 232 24.98 -56.27 18.91
C THR A 232 26.23 -57.16 18.84
N THR A 233 27.34 -56.60 18.39
CA THR A 233 28.63 -57.30 18.34
C THR A 233 29.52 -56.74 19.42
N THR A 234 29.61 -57.45 20.55
CA THR A 234 30.62 -57.20 21.58
C THR A 234 31.98 -57.46 20.97
N THR A 235 32.74 -56.41 20.68
CA THR A 235 34.08 -56.54 20.12
C THR A 235 35.08 -56.64 21.26
N THR A 236 35.52 -57.86 21.58
CA THR A 236 36.67 -58.11 22.46
C THR A 236 37.92 -58.20 21.60
N THR A 237 38.74 -57.15 21.58
CA THR A 237 40.01 -57.15 20.84
C THR A 237 41.10 -57.81 21.68
N THR A 238 41.35 -59.10 21.47
CA THR A 238 42.50 -59.82 22.05
C THR A 238 43.64 -59.80 21.04
N THR A 239 44.69 -59.02 21.30
CA THR A 239 45.91 -59.03 20.47
C THR A 239 46.92 -59.95 21.11
N THR A 240 47.14 -61.12 20.52
CA THR A 240 48.15 -62.10 20.97
C THR A 240 49.39 -61.95 20.10
N THR A 241 50.43 -61.31 20.62
CA THR A 241 51.79 -61.34 20.02
C THR A 241 52.69 -62.21 20.88
N VAL A 242 53.23 -63.27 20.28
CA VAL A 242 54.17 -64.19 20.93
C VAL A 242 55.60 -63.70 20.70
N GLN A 243 56.30 -63.53 21.82
CA GLN A 243 57.75 -63.62 22.08
C GLN A 243 58.38 -62.36 22.71
N THR A 244 58.44 -62.40 24.05
CA THR A 244 59.47 -61.87 24.98
C THR A 244 59.64 -60.34 25.12
N PRO A 245 60.11 -59.86 26.29
CA PRO A 245 59.50 -59.88 27.63
C PRO A 245 58.73 -58.57 27.94
N GLN A 246 57.80 -58.66 28.88
CA GLN A 246 56.69 -57.73 29.10
C GLN A 246 57.08 -56.36 29.68
N THR A 247 56.40 -55.31 29.18
CA THR A 247 56.00 -54.15 30.00
C THR A 247 54.49 -53.98 29.80
N ILE A 248 53.72 -54.13 30.89
CA ILE A 248 52.25 -53.96 30.86
C ILE A 248 51.95 -52.56 31.40
N VAL A 249 51.40 -51.69 30.53
CA VAL A 249 50.96 -50.34 30.92
C VAL A 249 49.45 -50.38 31.14
N PHE A 250 49.02 -50.12 32.36
CA PHE A 250 47.61 -49.91 32.68
C PHE A 250 47.30 -48.41 32.51
N THR A 251 46.38 -48.08 31.61
CA THR A 251 45.90 -46.70 31.44
C THR A 251 44.46 -46.64 31.92
N THR A 252 44.19 -45.84 32.96
CA THR A 252 42.83 -45.57 33.43
C THR A 252 42.42 -44.19 32.93
N HIS A 253 41.29 -44.12 32.21
CA HIS A 253 40.71 -42.87 31.75
C HIS A 253 39.58 -42.45 32.69
N VAL A 254 39.68 -41.26 33.26
CA VAL A 254 38.60 -40.63 34.02
C VAL A 254 37.99 -39.55 33.13
N THR A 255 36.76 -39.77 32.66
CA THR A 255 36.03 -38.80 31.83
C THR A 255 35.09 -37.99 32.71
N ASN A 256 35.36 -36.68 32.85
CA ASN A 256 34.45 -35.75 33.51
C ASN A 256 33.59 -35.04 32.46
N TYR A 257 32.29 -34.95 32.70
CA TYR A 257 31.36 -34.24 31.84
C TYR A 257 31.12 -32.83 32.38
N SER A 258 31.27 -31.83 31.53
CA SER A 258 30.94 -30.44 31.82
C SER A 258 29.77 -30.02 30.93
N THR A 259 28.70 -29.50 31.55
CA THR A 259 27.53 -28.99 30.82
C THR A 259 27.70 -27.50 30.60
N LYS A 260 27.79 -27.08 29.34
CA LYS A 260 27.79 -25.65 28.97
C LYS A 260 26.36 -25.23 28.63
N TYR A 261 25.90 -24.16 29.27
CA TYR A 261 24.62 -23.52 28.94
C TYR A 261 24.88 -22.32 28.03
N ILE A 262 24.14 -22.25 26.92
CA ILE A 262 24.09 -21.07 26.07
C ILE A 262 22.65 -20.56 26.12
N THR A 263 22.48 -19.33 26.59
CA THR A 263 21.18 -18.64 26.62
C THR A 263 21.15 -17.64 25.47
N GLU A 264 20.31 -17.90 24.48
CA GLU A 264 20.02 -16.97 23.39
C GLU A 264 18.79 -16.13 23.79
N THR A 265 18.88 -14.81 23.63
CA THR A 265 17.78 -13.89 23.90
C THR A 265 17.20 -13.43 22.57
N GLN A 266 15.93 -13.76 22.31
CA GLN A 266 15.23 -13.27 21.13
C GLN A 266 14.22 -12.22 21.56
N THR A 267 14.38 -11.00 21.05
CA THR A 267 13.42 -9.91 21.25
C THR A 267 12.61 -9.75 19.98
N SER A 268 11.30 -9.96 20.05
CA SER A 268 10.38 -9.67 18.96
C SER A 268 9.61 -8.39 19.25
N VAL A 269 9.59 -7.50 18.26
CA VAL A 269 8.81 -6.25 18.31
C VAL A 269 7.58 -6.45 17.45
N ALA A 270 6.41 -6.50 18.08
CA ALA A 270 5.13 -6.56 17.39
C ALA A 270 4.42 -5.21 17.51
N THR A 271 4.11 -4.59 16.37
CA THR A 271 3.23 -3.42 16.33
C THR A 271 1.78 -3.88 16.25
N LYS A 272 1.00 -3.64 17.31
CA LYS A 272 -0.45 -3.82 17.27
C LYS A 272 -1.10 -2.53 16.81
N THR A 273 -1.59 -2.53 15.57
CA THR A 273 -2.35 -1.42 15.02
C THR A 273 -3.83 -1.65 15.30
N SER A 274 -4.47 -0.73 16.03
CA SER A 274 -5.92 -0.71 16.22
C SER A 274 -6.53 0.43 15.41
N TYR A 275 -7.55 0.11 14.61
CA TYR A 275 -8.31 1.09 13.83
C TYR A 275 -9.62 1.41 14.56
N SER A 276 -10.00 2.67 14.58
CA SER A 276 -11.33 3.11 15.01
C SER A 276 -11.94 4.00 13.95
N TYR A 277 -13.23 3.80 13.67
CA TYR A 277 -13.96 4.56 12.66
C TYR A 277 -15.04 5.41 13.32
N ALA A 278 -15.17 6.66 12.87
CA ALA A 278 -16.29 7.51 13.21
C ALA A 278 -16.97 7.97 11.91
N THR A 279 -18.25 7.62 11.75
CA THR A 279 -19.05 8.08 10.62
C THR A 279 -19.81 9.35 11.00
N TYR A 280 -19.80 10.32 10.11
CA TYR A 280 -20.49 11.59 10.24
C TYR A 280 -21.43 11.79 9.04
N THR A 281 -22.64 12.29 9.28
CA THR A 281 -23.55 12.65 8.21
C THR A 281 -23.23 14.05 7.70
N ASN A 282 -23.11 14.19 6.37
CA ASN A 282 -22.95 15.47 5.71
C ASN A 282 -24.29 16.17 5.53
N VAL A 283 -24.47 17.30 6.20
CA VAL A 283 -25.74 18.03 6.24
C VAL A 283 -25.55 19.49 5.86
N SER A 284 -26.62 20.05 5.30
CA SER A 284 -26.74 21.50 5.10
C SER A 284 -28.13 21.95 5.53
N TYR A 285 -28.22 23.17 6.07
CA TYR A 285 -29.46 23.74 6.57
C TYR A 285 -29.75 25.05 5.87
N GLN A 286 -30.97 25.14 5.32
CA GLN A 286 -31.47 26.32 4.63
C GLN A 286 -32.68 26.88 5.39
N GLY A 287 -32.71 28.18 5.65
CA GLY A 287 -33.88 28.84 6.25
C GLY A 287 -35.09 28.84 5.32
N SER A 288 -36.30 28.82 5.90
CA SER A 288 -37.56 28.90 5.15
C SER A 288 -37.94 30.31 4.64
N ILE A 289 -37.51 31.40 5.30
CA ILE A 289 -37.86 32.77 4.90
C ILE A 289 -36.99 33.22 3.72
N GLY A 290 -37.55 33.13 2.52
CA GLY A 290 -36.79 33.32 1.29
C GLY A 290 -35.79 32.18 1.13
N SER A 291 -35.70 31.59 -0.06
CA SER A 291 -34.80 30.47 -0.36
C SER A 291 -33.29 30.81 -0.25
N LYS A 292 -32.93 31.82 0.53
CA LYS A 292 -31.67 32.54 0.52
C LYS A 292 -30.91 32.44 1.84
N TYR A 293 -31.48 32.13 3.01
CA TYR A 293 -30.64 32.03 4.21
C TYR A 293 -30.04 30.63 4.37
N TYR A 294 -28.73 30.55 4.61
CA TYR A 294 -28.02 29.29 4.86
C TYR A 294 -27.26 29.34 6.18
N LEU A 295 -27.27 28.24 6.92
CA LEU A 295 -26.34 28.02 8.02
C LEU A 295 -25.00 27.61 7.40
N GLY A 296 -24.06 28.56 7.30
CA GLY A 296 -22.75 28.30 6.71
C GLY A 296 -21.80 29.48 6.84
N ILE A 297 -20.52 29.24 6.57
CA ILE A 297 -19.44 30.23 6.61
C ILE A 297 -18.69 30.25 5.26
N ASN A 298 -17.86 31.27 5.04
CA ASN A 298 -17.08 31.40 3.79
C ASN A 298 -15.66 30.83 3.90
N GLU A 299 -15.08 30.90 5.09
CA GLU A 299 -13.68 30.57 5.34
C GLU A 299 -13.59 29.76 6.62
N LEU A 300 -12.63 28.85 6.66
CA LEU A 300 -12.38 28.01 7.83
C LEU A 300 -11.55 28.78 8.86
N LYS A 301 -12.21 29.58 9.70
CA LYS A 301 -11.60 30.36 10.78
C LYS A 301 -12.54 30.53 11.97
N GLU A 302 -12.02 31.07 13.07
CA GLU A 302 -12.86 31.47 14.21
C GLU A 302 -13.72 32.68 13.86
N TYR A 303 -14.96 32.67 14.33
CA TYR A 303 -15.91 33.76 14.16
C TYR A 303 -16.53 34.06 15.51
N ILE A 304 -16.50 35.32 15.96
CA ILE A 304 -17.14 35.72 17.23
C ILE A 304 -18.66 35.82 17.06
N THR A 305 -19.11 36.18 15.86
CA THR A 305 -20.51 36.29 15.46
C THR A 305 -20.66 35.80 14.04
N LEU A 306 -21.73 35.07 13.74
CA LEU A 306 -22.04 34.60 12.40
C LEU A 306 -23.11 35.47 11.75
N GLU A 307 -22.79 36.05 10.60
CA GLU A 307 -23.78 36.69 9.74
C GLU A 307 -24.57 35.61 9.00
N ALA A 308 -25.89 35.75 8.98
CA ALA A 308 -26.74 34.89 8.18
C ALA A 308 -26.62 35.34 6.73
N LYS A 309 -26.09 34.47 5.88
CA LYS A 309 -25.79 34.86 4.51
C LYS A 309 -26.93 34.54 3.57
N TYR A 310 -27.16 35.50 2.69
CA TYR A 310 -28.01 35.36 1.52
C TYR A 310 -27.28 34.51 0.47
N GLY A 311 -27.52 33.21 0.50
CA GLY A 311 -27.20 32.27 -0.55
C GLY A 311 -27.77 32.74 -1.87
N GLY A 312 -26.88 32.78 -2.86
CA GLY A 312 -27.16 33.20 -4.21
C GLY A 312 -28.35 32.49 -4.84
N ASN A 313 -28.68 32.91 -6.06
CA ASN A 313 -29.77 32.31 -6.82
C ASN A 313 -29.56 30.78 -7.00
N ASN A 314 -30.66 30.07 -7.30
CA ASN A 314 -30.67 28.60 -7.49
C ASN A 314 -29.63 28.08 -8.53
N LYS A 315 -28.99 28.96 -9.32
CA LYS A 315 -28.00 28.61 -10.34
C LYS A 315 -26.55 28.71 -9.85
N GLN A 316 -26.28 29.43 -8.76
CA GLN A 316 -24.97 29.55 -8.13
C GLN A 316 -25.16 29.58 -6.61
N PRO A 317 -25.41 28.42 -5.97
CA PRO A 317 -25.44 28.36 -4.52
C PRO A 317 -24.12 28.89 -3.96
N SER A 318 -24.26 29.64 -2.87
CA SER A 318 -23.24 29.82 -1.84
C SER A 318 -22.03 28.89 -1.89
N LYS A 319 -20.78 29.36 -1.98
CA LYS A 319 -19.56 28.56 -1.65
C LYS A 319 -19.51 28.08 -0.18
N TYR A 320 -20.66 27.94 0.47
CA TYR A 320 -20.76 27.76 1.90
C TYR A 320 -20.33 26.36 2.30
N ILE A 321 -19.66 26.33 3.45
CA ILE A 321 -19.07 25.13 3.99
C ILE A 321 -20.17 24.20 4.54
N LYS A 322 -20.06 22.91 4.19
CA LYS A 322 -20.95 21.83 4.64
C LYS A 322 -20.71 21.52 6.12
N TRP A 323 -21.71 20.93 6.78
CA TRP A 323 -21.59 20.50 8.18
C TRP A 323 -21.52 18.98 8.27
N LEU A 324 -20.76 18.48 9.24
CA LEU A 324 -20.73 17.08 9.63
C LEU A 324 -21.35 16.93 11.02
N ILE A 325 -22.27 15.99 11.17
CA ILE A 325 -22.87 15.63 12.46
C ILE A 325 -22.62 14.17 12.76
N LYS A 326 -22.22 13.86 14.00
CA LYS A 326 -21.87 12.48 14.39
C LYS A 326 -23.09 11.57 14.55
N SER A 327 -24.24 12.16 14.90
CA SER A 327 -25.49 11.42 15.07
C SER A 327 -26.68 12.28 14.67
N GLU A 328 -27.64 11.67 13.97
CA GLU A 328 -28.95 12.30 13.74
C GLU A 328 -29.94 12.00 14.88
N LYS A 329 -29.69 10.92 15.63
CA LYS A 329 -30.57 10.44 16.71
C LYS A 329 -30.26 11.12 18.03
N GLU A 330 -28.99 11.43 18.28
CA GLU A 330 -28.51 12.05 19.52
C GLU A 330 -27.96 13.46 19.25
N PRO A 331 -28.02 14.37 20.24
CA PRO A 331 -27.33 15.66 20.13
C PRO A 331 -25.85 15.44 19.81
N SER A 332 -25.34 16.19 18.85
CA SER A 332 -23.94 16.07 18.47
C SER A 332 -23.34 17.42 18.06
N HIS A 333 -22.02 17.48 18.10
CA HIS A 333 -21.27 18.60 17.56
C HIS A 333 -21.55 18.75 16.06
N MET A 334 -21.67 20.00 15.62
CA MET A 334 -21.74 20.34 14.21
C MET A 334 -20.36 20.80 13.75
N TYR A 335 -19.62 19.89 13.12
CA TYR A 335 -18.27 20.16 12.62
C TYR A 335 -18.32 20.82 11.25
N ILE A 336 -17.39 21.72 11.00
CA ILE A 336 -17.21 22.36 9.70
C ILE A 336 -16.38 21.45 8.81
N VAL A 337 -16.77 21.35 7.53
CA VAL A 337 -16.03 20.59 6.52
C VAL A 337 -14.91 21.43 5.90
N ASN A 338 -13.68 20.93 5.79
CA ASN A 338 -12.62 21.67 5.09
C ASN A 338 -12.84 21.66 3.55
N SER A 339 -11.99 22.34 2.79
CA SER A 339 -12.08 22.38 1.32
C SER A 339 -11.99 21.00 0.64
N ASN A 340 -11.43 20.00 1.32
CA ASN A 340 -11.25 18.64 0.82
C ASN A 340 -12.44 17.72 1.14
N GLY A 341 -13.45 18.20 1.88
CA GLY A 341 -14.57 17.37 2.30
C GLY A 341 -14.35 16.67 3.65
N GLU A 342 -13.24 16.94 4.34
CA GLU A 342 -12.86 16.29 5.60
C GLU A 342 -13.34 17.08 6.83
N ILE A 343 -13.38 16.41 7.98
CA ILE A 343 -13.72 17.05 9.26
C ILE A 343 -12.63 18.07 9.64
N SER A 344 -13.03 19.30 9.97
CA SER A 344 -12.11 20.29 10.52
C SER A 344 -12.10 20.24 12.04
N ASN A 345 -11.10 20.89 12.64
CA ASN A 345 -11.04 21.14 14.07
C ASN A 345 -11.95 22.29 14.54
N TYR A 346 -12.85 22.80 13.69
CA TYR A 346 -13.78 23.89 14.00
C TYR A 346 -15.23 23.42 14.07
N CYS A 347 -15.94 23.89 15.09
CA CYS A 347 -17.32 23.52 15.38
C CYS A 347 -18.20 24.77 15.50
N LEU A 348 -19.50 24.60 15.22
CA LEU A 348 -20.50 25.58 15.63
C LEU A 348 -20.58 25.61 17.16
N ASP A 349 -20.67 26.80 17.74
CA ASP A 349 -20.80 26.95 19.18
C ASP A 349 -21.63 28.19 19.56
N VAL A 350 -22.02 28.28 20.83
CA VAL A 350 -22.72 29.43 21.40
C VAL A 350 -21.70 30.44 21.95
N GLY A 351 -21.76 31.66 21.44
CA GLY A 351 -20.90 32.77 21.82
C GLY A 351 -21.48 33.65 22.92
N LYS A 352 -21.12 34.94 22.89
CA LYS A 352 -21.54 35.92 23.90
C LYS A 352 -23.06 36.12 23.88
N SER A 353 -23.62 36.35 25.06
CA SER A 353 -25.00 36.83 25.21
C SER A 353 -25.18 38.14 24.44
N LYS A 354 -26.19 38.18 23.58
CA LYS A 354 -26.66 39.40 22.91
C LYS A 354 -27.56 40.20 23.86
N ASN A 355 -28.42 39.49 24.59
CA ASN A 355 -29.27 39.99 25.66
C ASN A 355 -29.73 38.81 26.54
N LYS A 356 -30.57 39.07 27.55
CA LYS A 356 -31.08 38.03 28.47
C LYS A 356 -31.85 36.87 27.80
N TYR A 357 -32.22 37.00 26.52
CA TYR A 357 -33.03 36.03 25.78
C TYR A 357 -32.33 35.45 24.55
N SER A 358 -31.08 35.85 24.28
CA SER A 358 -30.40 35.44 23.04
C SER A 358 -28.88 35.48 23.15
N TYR A 359 -28.23 34.60 22.41
CA TYR A 359 -26.77 34.47 22.34
C TYR A 359 -26.34 34.40 20.88
N TYR A 360 -25.24 35.05 20.52
CA TYR A 360 -24.69 34.93 19.17
C TYR A 360 -24.16 33.53 18.93
N LEU A 361 -24.30 33.02 17.70
CA LEU A 361 -23.55 31.84 17.29
C LEU A 361 -22.13 32.26 16.89
N ARG A 362 -21.17 31.36 17.14
CA ARG A 362 -19.75 31.54 16.86
C ARG A 362 -19.19 30.28 16.21
N ILE A 363 -18.03 30.40 15.56
CA ILE A 363 -17.19 29.24 15.23
C ILE A 363 -15.98 29.28 16.15
N SER A 364 -15.71 28.16 16.81
CA SER A 364 -14.53 27.96 17.65
C SER A 364 -13.90 26.61 17.35
N LYS A 365 -12.69 26.37 17.86
CA LYS A 365 -12.11 25.03 17.85
C LYS A 365 -13.02 24.07 18.63
N CYS A 366 -13.15 22.84 18.16
CA CYS A 366 -13.88 21.76 18.83
C CYS A 366 -13.11 21.31 20.10
N SER A 367 -13.08 22.13 21.14
CA SER A 367 -12.61 21.75 22.47
C SER A 367 -13.77 21.24 23.33
N GLU A 368 -13.49 20.71 24.52
CA GLU A 368 -14.47 20.05 25.40
C GLU A 368 -15.65 20.94 25.88
N ASP A 369 -15.71 22.22 25.49
CA ASP A 369 -16.71 23.22 25.92
C ASP A 369 -17.69 23.66 24.80
N THR A 370 -17.73 22.97 23.66
CA THR A 370 -18.65 23.33 22.55
C THR A 370 -20.04 22.72 22.69
N CYS A 371 -21.09 23.54 22.60
CA CYS A 371 -22.48 23.07 22.67
C CYS A 371 -22.80 22.00 21.61
N LEU A 372 -23.81 21.17 21.90
CA LEU A 372 -24.33 20.15 20.99
C LEU A 372 -25.61 20.64 20.31
N PHE A 373 -25.91 20.09 19.14
CA PHE A 373 -27.07 20.50 18.35
C PHE A 373 -27.86 19.27 17.90
N LYS A 374 -29.19 19.42 17.82
CA LYS A 374 -30.06 18.37 17.29
C LYS A 374 -31.18 18.99 16.47
N TYR A 375 -31.37 18.46 15.27
CA TYR A 375 -32.44 18.85 14.37
C TYR A 375 -33.73 18.09 14.70
N ASN A 376 -34.87 18.74 14.52
CA ASN A 376 -36.20 18.13 14.66
C ASN A 376 -36.52 17.58 16.06
N VAL A 377 -36.42 18.46 17.06
CA VAL A 377 -36.65 18.12 18.47
C VAL A 377 -37.95 18.74 18.96
N SER A 378 -38.82 17.92 19.54
CA SER A 378 -40.06 18.40 20.17
C SER A 378 -39.76 19.18 21.46
N PHE A 379 -40.46 20.28 21.71
CA PHE A 379 -40.26 21.14 22.89
C PHE A 379 -41.54 21.84 23.34
N ASN A 380 -41.55 22.41 24.54
CA ASN A 380 -42.58 23.35 24.97
C ASN A 380 -42.07 24.78 24.71
N ASP A 381 -42.84 25.60 24.01
CA ASP A 381 -42.46 26.98 23.71
C ASP A 381 -42.67 27.90 24.93
N TYR A 382 -42.44 29.21 24.74
CA TYR A 382 -42.60 30.21 25.81
C TYR A 382 -44.05 30.38 26.30
N GLU A 383 -45.03 29.92 25.53
CA GLU A 383 -46.46 29.87 25.93
C GLU A 383 -46.82 28.54 26.58
N ASN A 384 -45.82 27.67 26.83
CA ASN A 384 -45.97 26.31 27.33
C ASN A 384 -46.79 25.40 26.39
N SER A 385 -46.85 25.74 25.10
CA SER A 385 -47.48 24.91 24.08
C SER A 385 -46.49 23.85 23.60
N LYS A 386 -46.94 22.59 23.57
CA LYS A 386 -46.11 21.47 23.10
C LYS A 386 -46.03 21.47 21.57
N ILE A 387 -44.83 21.71 21.06
CA ILE A 387 -44.51 21.68 19.63
C ILE A 387 -43.87 20.33 19.30
N ASN A 388 -44.53 19.54 18.45
CA ASN A 388 -44.06 18.21 18.06
C ASN A 388 -43.32 18.25 16.72
N ASN A 389 -42.12 17.67 16.69
CA ASN A 389 -41.26 17.53 15.51
C ASN A 389 -41.17 18.78 14.60
N PRO A 390 -40.83 19.95 15.17
CA PRO A 390 -40.62 21.16 14.38
C PRO A 390 -39.35 21.08 13.52
N ASN A 391 -39.31 21.77 12.39
CA ASN A 391 -38.09 21.91 11.58
C ASN A 391 -37.07 22.88 12.22
N ASN A 392 -36.75 22.72 13.50
CA ASN A 392 -35.82 23.57 14.24
C ASN A 392 -34.48 22.86 14.49
N ILE A 393 -33.50 23.62 14.98
CA ILE A 393 -32.24 23.07 15.51
C ILE A 393 -32.15 23.52 16.97
N VAL A 394 -32.24 22.58 17.91
CA VAL A 394 -32.20 22.81 19.36
C VAL A 394 -30.76 22.68 19.86
N VAL A 395 -30.42 23.50 20.85
CA VAL A 395 -29.10 23.54 21.47
C VAL A 395 -29.09 22.77 22.80
N TYR A 396 -28.02 22.04 23.02
CA TYR A 396 -27.76 21.23 24.19
C TYR A 396 -26.39 21.61 24.78
N LYS A 397 -26.26 21.43 26.09
CA LYS A 397 -24.96 21.48 26.77
C LYS A 397 -24.21 20.16 26.54
N ASN A 398 -22.95 20.13 26.94
CA ASN A 398 -22.03 19.03 26.64
C ASN A 398 -22.33 17.76 27.44
N ASP A 399 -23.08 17.89 28.53
CA ASP A 399 -23.63 16.80 29.33
C ASP A 399 -24.93 16.22 28.76
N ASN A 400 -25.27 16.55 27.50
CA ASN A 400 -26.52 16.23 26.80
C ASN A 400 -27.79 16.81 27.44
N SER A 401 -27.69 17.74 28.40
CA SER A 401 -28.86 18.46 28.91
C SER A 401 -29.31 19.56 27.95
N LEU A 402 -30.60 19.86 27.89
CA LEU A 402 -31.13 20.95 27.06
C LEU A 402 -30.55 22.29 27.54
N PHE A 403 -30.12 23.13 26.59
CA PHE A 403 -29.80 24.51 26.90
C PHE A 403 -31.13 25.27 27.03
N THR A 404 -31.54 25.57 28.26
CA THR A 404 -32.80 26.24 28.58
C THR A 404 -32.61 27.58 29.29
N ASN A 405 -33.65 28.42 29.25
CA ASN A 405 -33.77 29.60 30.11
C ASN A 405 -34.23 29.22 31.54
N SER A 406 -34.42 30.23 32.41
CA SER A 406 -34.88 30.01 33.79
C SER A 406 -36.27 29.36 33.91
N ASN A 407 -37.08 29.42 32.85
CA ASN A 407 -38.42 28.86 32.81
C ASN A 407 -38.45 27.46 32.17
N GLY A 408 -37.29 26.90 31.81
CA GLY A 408 -37.18 25.58 31.17
C GLY A 408 -37.44 25.57 29.66
N VAL A 409 -37.62 26.73 29.01
CA VAL A 409 -37.80 26.84 27.56
C VAL A 409 -36.43 26.64 26.89
N PRO A 410 -36.29 25.72 25.92
CA PRO A 410 -35.01 25.49 25.25
C PRO A 410 -34.63 26.63 24.31
N TYR A 411 -33.35 26.70 23.94
CA TYR A 411 -32.85 27.60 22.91
C TYR A 411 -32.78 26.90 21.54
N CYS A 412 -33.21 27.62 20.50
CA CYS A 412 -33.20 27.19 19.11
C CYS A 412 -32.37 28.13 18.24
N ILE A 413 -31.74 27.60 17.19
CA ILE A 413 -31.07 28.44 16.19
C ILE A 413 -32.11 29.29 15.44
N TYR A 414 -31.90 30.60 15.50
CA TYR A 414 -32.69 31.64 14.85
C TYR A 414 -31.82 32.36 13.81
N TYR A 415 -32.36 32.55 12.60
CA TYR A 415 -31.68 33.31 11.54
C TYR A 415 -32.39 34.64 11.26
N SER A 416 -31.61 35.70 11.07
CA SER A 416 -32.07 37.03 10.59
C SER A 416 -30.93 37.60 9.74
N ASP A 417 -30.42 38.81 10.02
CA ASP A 417 -29.14 39.29 9.45
C ASP A 417 -27.94 38.62 10.14
N THR A 418 -28.11 38.22 11.40
CA THR A 418 -27.11 37.49 12.19
C THR A 418 -27.71 36.18 12.68
N LEU A 419 -26.95 35.09 12.60
CA LEU A 419 -27.28 33.81 13.22
C LEU A 419 -27.05 33.90 14.72
N ARG A 420 -28.04 33.44 15.47
CA ARG A 420 -28.03 33.44 16.94
C ARG A 420 -28.90 32.31 17.45
N ILE A 421 -28.91 32.12 18.76
CA ILE A 421 -29.89 31.28 19.42
C ILE A 421 -30.84 32.17 20.22
N GLU A 422 -32.12 31.84 20.19
CA GLU A 422 -33.19 32.48 20.97
C GLU A 422 -34.04 31.39 21.63
N GLU A 423 -34.85 31.77 22.62
CA GLU A 423 -35.87 30.88 23.17
C GLU A 423 -36.72 30.30 22.03
N CYS A 424 -36.87 28.97 22.01
CA CYS A 424 -37.59 28.27 20.96
C CYS A 424 -39.05 28.76 20.92
N LYS A 425 -39.50 29.16 19.73
CA LYS A 425 -40.89 29.55 19.46
C LYS A 425 -41.50 28.61 18.42
N ASN A 426 -42.83 28.55 18.39
CA ASN A 426 -43.54 27.80 17.37
C ASN A 426 -43.13 28.28 15.96
N PRO A 427 -42.51 27.42 15.13
CA PRO A 427 -42.04 27.85 13.82
C PRO A 427 -43.15 28.19 12.82
N LYS A 428 -44.42 27.86 13.13
CA LYS A 428 -45.57 28.31 12.33
C LYS A 428 -45.80 29.81 12.43
N ASP A 429 -45.53 30.37 13.62
CA ASP A 429 -45.72 31.79 13.91
C ASP A 429 -44.43 32.59 13.69
N TYR A 430 -43.28 31.89 13.76
CA TYR A 430 -41.94 32.47 13.61
C TYR A 430 -41.10 31.66 12.62
N GLU A 431 -41.24 31.95 11.33
CA GLU A 431 -40.57 31.21 10.25
C GLU A 431 -39.03 31.20 10.34
N ASN A 432 -38.43 32.18 11.03
CA ASN A 432 -36.98 32.28 11.29
C ASN A 432 -36.40 31.16 12.16
N PHE A 433 -37.23 30.27 12.69
CA PHE A 433 -36.80 29.03 13.36
C PHE A 433 -36.90 27.79 12.46
N ASN A 434 -37.51 27.89 11.27
CA ASN A 434 -37.62 26.78 10.33
C ASN A 434 -36.36 26.64 9.47
N TRP A 435 -35.77 25.45 9.55
CA TRP A 435 -34.61 25.00 8.80
C TRP A 435 -34.99 23.78 7.96
N LYS A 436 -34.75 23.84 6.66
CA LYS A 436 -34.81 22.68 5.78
C LYS A 436 -33.44 22.00 5.76
N LYS A 437 -33.40 20.77 6.27
CA LYS A 437 -32.21 19.92 6.27
C LYS A 437 -32.08 19.18 4.94
N TYR A 438 -30.90 19.23 4.34
CA TYR A 438 -30.51 18.41 3.18
C TYR A 438 -29.37 17.46 3.57
N ASN A 439 -29.54 16.17 3.28
CA ASN A 439 -28.51 15.16 3.47
C ASN A 439 -27.70 15.01 2.18
N ASN A 440 -26.39 15.20 2.29
CA ASN A 440 -25.45 15.24 1.17
C ASN A 440 -24.43 14.09 1.23
N GLY A 441 -24.74 12.99 1.93
CA GLY A 441 -23.90 11.80 2.04
C GLY A 441 -23.26 11.63 3.42
N TYR A 442 -22.23 10.79 3.49
CA TYR A 442 -21.52 10.46 4.73
C TYR A 442 -20.02 10.69 4.58
N TYR A 443 -19.37 11.04 5.69
CA TYR A 443 -17.91 11.13 5.82
C TYR A 443 -17.47 10.16 6.90
N THR A 444 -16.42 9.38 6.63
CA THR A 444 -15.86 8.43 7.61
C THR A 444 -14.45 8.85 7.95
N GLU A 445 -14.24 9.16 9.23
CA GLU A 445 -12.91 9.43 9.79
C GLU A 445 -12.30 8.11 10.26
N THR A 446 -11.09 7.81 9.77
CA THR A 446 -10.32 6.64 10.19
C THR A 446 -9.18 7.12 11.10
N SER A 447 -9.18 6.67 12.36
CA SER A 447 -8.10 6.91 13.30
C SER A 447 -7.31 5.62 13.51
N THR A 448 -6.00 5.69 13.28
CA THR A 448 -5.06 4.58 13.47
C THR A 448 -4.27 4.81 14.75
N LYS A 449 -4.41 3.89 15.72
CA LYS A 449 -3.61 3.89 16.94
C LYS A 449 -2.66 2.70 16.91
N THR A 450 -1.38 2.98 16.77
CA THR A 450 -0.31 1.98 16.81
C THR A 450 0.22 1.86 18.23
N LYS A 451 0.12 0.66 18.82
CA LYS A 451 0.73 0.34 20.11
C LYS A 451 1.91 -0.60 19.87
N LEU A 452 3.10 -0.17 20.30
CA LEU A 452 4.28 -1.03 20.30
C LEU A 452 4.14 -2.07 21.42
N GLN A 453 4.27 -3.35 21.09
CA GLN A 453 4.31 -4.44 22.07
C GLN A 453 5.62 -5.21 21.88
N THR A 454 6.47 -5.13 22.90
CA THR A 454 7.75 -5.84 22.94
C THR A 454 7.57 -7.16 23.69
N SER A 455 7.97 -8.27 23.08
CA SER A 455 8.06 -9.57 23.76
C SER A 455 9.51 -10.04 23.76
N THR A 456 9.96 -10.58 24.88
CA THR A 456 11.32 -11.12 25.04
C THR A 456 11.20 -12.57 25.48
N GLU A 457 11.77 -13.47 24.70
CA GLU A 457 11.80 -14.90 24.99
C GLU A 457 13.26 -15.35 25.19
N TYR A 458 13.47 -16.22 26.18
CA TYR A 458 14.78 -16.76 26.51
C TYR A 458 14.83 -18.23 26.14
N LEU A 459 15.65 -18.57 25.14
CA LEU A 459 15.89 -19.96 24.76
C LEU A 459 17.22 -20.40 25.35
N THR A 460 17.18 -21.36 26.29
CA THR A 460 18.40 -21.94 26.87
C THR A 460 18.64 -23.31 26.27
N LYS A 461 19.74 -23.45 25.51
CA LYS A 461 20.22 -24.75 25.02
C LYS A 461 21.37 -25.23 25.91
N SER A 462 21.33 -26.49 26.32
CA SER A 462 22.47 -27.13 26.97
C SER A 462 23.14 -28.08 25.99
N THR A 463 24.47 -28.06 25.97
CA THR A 463 25.25 -29.03 25.20
C THR A 463 26.28 -29.64 26.13
N VAL A 464 26.26 -30.96 26.25
CA VAL A 464 27.20 -31.71 27.07
C VAL A 464 28.46 -31.90 26.24
N VAL A 465 29.58 -31.29 26.67
CA VAL A 465 30.86 -31.45 26.00
C VAL A 465 31.76 -32.33 26.89
N PRO A 466 32.14 -33.54 26.44
CA PRO A 466 33.07 -34.36 27.19
C PRO A 466 34.46 -33.71 27.12
N THR A 467 35.05 -33.43 28.28
CA THR A 467 36.42 -32.91 28.36
C THR A 467 37.32 -34.02 28.89
N ILE A 468 38.23 -34.53 28.06
CA ILE A 468 39.17 -35.57 28.46
C ILE A 468 40.29 -34.90 29.25
N LEU A 469 40.27 -35.06 30.58
CA LEU A 469 41.38 -34.65 31.43
C LEU A 469 42.40 -35.78 31.50
N THR A 470 43.51 -35.58 30.79
CA THR A 470 44.83 -36.23 30.93
C THR A 470 44.84 -37.68 31.42
N SER A 471 45.20 -38.60 30.53
CA SER A 471 45.67 -39.94 30.86
C SER A 471 46.91 -39.87 31.74
N THR A 472 46.80 -40.32 32.99
CA THR A 472 47.96 -40.43 33.90
C THR A 472 48.58 -41.81 33.71
N ILE A 473 49.83 -41.85 33.26
CA ILE A 473 50.61 -43.09 33.11
C ILE A 473 51.36 -43.33 34.42
N THR A 474 51.07 -44.43 35.13
CA THR A 474 51.54 -44.61 36.51
C THR A 474 52.95 -45.22 36.66
N SER A 475 53.67 -45.56 35.59
CA SER A 475 55.14 -45.71 35.60
C SER A 475 55.68 -46.20 34.25
N ILE A 476 56.87 -45.70 33.87
CA ILE A 476 57.70 -46.20 32.77
C ILE A 476 59.16 -46.17 33.25
N LEU A 477 59.87 -47.31 33.18
CA LEU A 477 61.34 -47.37 33.31
C LEU A 477 61.95 -47.21 31.91
N LEU A 478 62.80 -46.20 31.73
CA LEU A 478 63.44 -45.84 30.45
C LEU A 478 64.96 -46.08 30.51
N PRO A 479 65.61 -46.50 29.41
CA PRO A 479 66.93 -46.02 29.05
C PRO A 479 66.84 -44.83 28.07
N THR A 480 67.69 -43.86 28.35
CA THR A 480 67.88 -42.53 27.74
C THR A 480 68.38 -42.55 26.30
N PHE A 481 67.85 -41.68 25.42
CA PHE A 481 68.62 -40.95 24.39
C PHE A 481 67.97 -39.60 24.00
N SER A 482 68.85 -38.68 23.59
CA SER A 482 68.75 -37.21 23.45
C SER A 482 67.97 -36.68 22.22
N PRO A 483 67.70 -35.35 22.14
CA PRO A 483 66.56 -34.78 21.41
C PRO A 483 66.92 -34.23 20.02
N ILE A 484 65.92 -34.16 19.13
CA ILE A 484 65.96 -33.32 17.93
C ILE A 484 64.68 -32.47 17.87
N THR A 485 64.89 -31.16 17.90
CA THR A 485 63.92 -30.08 17.73
C THR A 485 63.45 -29.96 16.28
N SER A 486 62.15 -29.70 16.09
CA SER A 486 61.62 -29.11 14.85
C SER A 486 60.65 -27.97 15.18
N THR A 487 60.88 -26.86 14.48
CA THR A 487 60.26 -25.54 14.59
C THR A 487 58.99 -25.46 13.75
N THR A 488 57.91 -24.92 14.30
CA THR A 488 56.68 -24.58 13.57
C THR A 488 56.60 -23.08 13.28
N THR A 489 56.36 -22.74 12.02
CA THR A 489 56.22 -21.37 11.51
C THR A 489 54.73 -21.01 11.42
N ASN A 490 54.31 -19.95 12.10
CA ASN A 490 52.95 -19.39 12.01
C ASN A 490 52.81 -18.51 10.76
N ILE A 491 51.74 -18.71 9.99
CA ILE A 491 51.28 -17.79 8.93
C ILE A 491 50.04 -17.07 9.45
N SER A 492 50.13 -15.75 9.57
CA SER A 492 49.03 -14.84 9.89
C SER A 492 48.58 -14.15 8.60
N SER A 493 47.30 -14.27 8.25
CA SER A 493 46.67 -13.55 7.14
C SER A 493 46.03 -12.25 7.66
N THR A 494 46.43 -11.13 7.06
CA THR A 494 45.85 -9.80 7.27
C THR A 494 44.93 -9.47 6.09
N THR A 495 43.64 -9.29 6.35
CA THR A 495 42.68 -8.74 5.40
C THR A 495 42.72 -7.21 5.46
N LYS A 496 42.96 -6.58 4.30
CA LYS A 496 42.90 -5.13 4.10
C LYS A 496 41.46 -4.73 3.77
N ASP A 497 40.86 -3.90 4.62
CA ASP A 497 39.62 -3.20 4.33
C ASP A 497 39.84 -2.14 3.24
N ILE A 498 38.96 -2.15 2.24
CA ILE A 498 38.86 -1.11 1.21
C ILE A 498 37.79 -0.13 1.70
N ASN A 499 38.22 1.12 1.94
CA ASN A 499 37.40 2.22 2.42
C ASN A 499 36.37 2.67 1.36
N PRO A 500 35.17 3.14 1.73
CA PRO A 500 34.11 3.46 0.79
C PRO A 500 34.27 4.85 0.15
N THR A 501 33.64 4.93 -1.02
CA THR A 501 33.43 6.02 -1.98
C THR A 501 33.40 7.45 -1.39
N GLN A 502 34.20 8.34 -1.99
CA GLN A 502 34.13 9.80 -1.80
C GLN A 502 32.71 10.31 -2.10
N SER A 503 32.05 10.87 -1.09
CA SER A 503 30.81 11.64 -1.23
C SER A 503 31.10 12.95 -1.97
N ILE A 504 30.67 13.04 -3.22
CA ILE A 504 30.60 14.32 -3.93
C ILE A 504 29.43 15.10 -3.33
N ASP A 505 29.73 16.19 -2.63
CA ASP A 505 28.73 17.10 -2.06
C ASP A 505 28.03 17.84 -3.21
N LEU A 506 26.91 17.30 -3.68
CA LEU A 506 26.10 17.91 -4.74
C LEU A 506 25.35 19.12 -4.17
N GLN A 507 25.72 20.31 -4.61
CA GLN A 507 25.02 21.53 -4.24
C GLN A 507 23.67 21.63 -4.98
N PHE A 508 22.58 21.52 -4.24
CA PHE A 508 21.22 21.67 -4.76
C PHE A 508 20.75 23.13 -4.68
N ILE A 509 20.17 23.64 -5.76
CA ILE A 509 19.63 25.01 -5.87
C ILE A 509 18.09 24.95 -5.83
N PRO A 510 17.43 25.44 -4.77
CA PRO A 510 15.97 25.43 -4.68
C PRO A 510 15.35 26.51 -5.58
N LEU A 511 14.32 26.14 -6.32
CA LEU A 511 13.60 27.04 -7.21
C LEU A 511 12.11 26.67 -7.35
N THR A 512 11.36 27.58 -7.95
CA THR A 512 9.95 27.37 -8.33
C THR A 512 9.74 27.80 -9.79
N PHE A 513 8.77 27.17 -10.44
CA PHE A 513 8.31 27.58 -11.78
C PHE A 513 6.84 27.92 -11.73
N LYS A 514 6.47 29.06 -12.30
CA LYS A 514 5.11 29.58 -12.30
C LYS A 514 4.64 29.83 -13.72
N GLY A 515 3.51 29.25 -14.12
CA GLY A 515 3.00 29.37 -15.49
C GLY A 515 2.33 30.72 -15.77
N ILE A 516 2.27 31.13 -17.04
CA ILE A 516 1.55 32.34 -17.47
C ILE A 516 0.07 32.03 -17.71
N GLN A 517 -0.81 32.69 -16.96
CA GLN A 517 -2.25 32.75 -17.27
C GLN A 517 -2.73 34.20 -17.27
N ASN A 518 -3.56 34.55 -18.25
CA ASN A 518 -4.14 35.90 -18.42
C ASN A 518 -4.80 36.39 -17.12
N GLY A 519 -4.07 37.20 -16.34
CA GLY A 519 -4.59 38.01 -15.23
C GLY A 519 -4.65 37.36 -13.84
N ASN A 520 -4.45 36.04 -13.66
CA ASN A 520 -4.46 35.41 -12.33
C ASN A 520 -3.36 34.35 -12.21
N SER A 521 -2.30 34.70 -11.52
CA SER A 521 -1.01 34.01 -11.54
C SER A 521 -0.84 33.03 -10.37
N SER A 522 -1.55 31.89 -10.34
CA SER A 522 -1.51 30.98 -9.19
C SER A 522 -1.24 29.50 -9.51
N ILE A 523 -0.86 29.14 -10.73
CA ILE A 523 -0.49 27.74 -11.05
C ILE A 523 1.02 27.60 -11.14
N PHE A 524 1.57 26.81 -10.23
CA PHE A 524 2.97 26.40 -10.17
C PHE A 524 3.15 25.05 -10.87
N LEU A 525 4.32 24.81 -11.47
CA LEU A 525 4.73 23.45 -11.81
C LEU A 525 4.89 22.71 -10.49
N SER A 526 3.91 21.89 -10.14
CA SER A 526 3.87 21.19 -8.87
C SER A 526 3.15 19.87 -9.04
N VAL A 527 3.42 18.96 -8.12
CA VAL A 527 2.77 17.66 -8.06
C VAL A 527 1.83 17.57 -6.85
N PRO A 528 0.75 16.76 -6.93
CA PRO A 528 -0.22 16.67 -5.85
C PRO A 528 0.31 15.91 -4.62
N LYS A 529 1.26 14.99 -4.81
CA LYS A 529 1.85 14.17 -3.74
C LYS A 529 3.33 13.86 -4.01
N LEU A 530 4.11 13.71 -2.95
CA LEU A 530 5.50 13.25 -3.02
C LEU A 530 5.51 11.73 -3.28
N GLY A 531 5.87 11.31 -4.49
CA GLY A 531 5.94 9.91 -4.89
C GLY A 531 5.94 9.73 -6.41
N THR A 532 6.18 8.51 -6.89
CA THR A 532 6.09 8.20 -8.31
C THR A 532 4.65 8.29 -8.80
N ASN A 533 4.47 8.76 -10.04
CA ASN A 533 3.18 8.84 -10.73
C ASN A 533 3.42 8.75 -12.23
N GLU A 534 2.56 8.06 -12.97
CA GLU A 534 2.67 7.93 -14.44
C GLU A 534 2.32 9.24 -15.19
N SER A 535 1.44 10.05 -14.58
CA SER A 535 1.15 11.43 -14.95
C SER A 535 0.60 12.18 -13.73
N PHE A 536 0.51 13.51 -13.78
CA PHE A 536 -0.09 14.27 -12.68
C PHE A 536 -0.83 15.51 -13.18
N ASP A 537 -1.87 15.92 -12.46
CA ASP A 537 -2.56 17.17 -12.71
C ASP A 537 -2.01 18.30 -11.83
N MET A 538 -1.76 19.46 -12.44
CA MET A 538 -1.54 20.72 -11.76
C MET A 538 -2.90 21.31 -11.34
N ARG A 539 -3.03 21.65 -10.06
CA ARG A 539 -4.23 22.30 -9.50
C ARG A 539 -3.88 23.70 -9.01
N ILE A 540 -4.86 24.60 -9.06
CA ILE A 540 -4.79 25.88 -8.36
C ILE A 540 -4.80 25.57 -6.86
N SER A 541 -3.67 25.77 -6.19
CA SER A 541 -3.46 25.41 -4.79
C SER A 541 -2.47 26.37 -4.14
N ASP A 542 -2.72 26.73 -2.89
CA ASP A 542 -1.77 27.50 -2.06
C ASP A 542 -0.56 26.64 -1.63
N SER A 543 -0.65 25.32 -1.84
CA SER A 543 0.39 24.33 -1.55
C SER A 543 0.99 23.77 -2.84
N TYR A 544 2.29 24.00 -3.02
CA TYR A 544 3.11 23.47 -4.11
C TYR A 544 4.47 22.98 -3.58
N TYR A 545 5.06 21.98 -4.22
CA TYR A 545 6.39 21.51 -3.84
C TYR A 545 7.49 22.38 -4.46
N THR A 546 8.57 22.57 -3.73
CA THR A 546 9.79 23.23 -4.23
C THR A 546 10.58 22.25 -5.11
N TRP A 547 11.20 22.74 -6.19
CA TRP A 547 12.12 21.95 -7.01
C TRP A 547 13.56 22.25 -6.64
N PHE A 548 14.44 21.28 -6.82
CA PHE A 548 15.88 21.48 -6.80
C PHE A 548 16.49 21.12 -8.14
N VAL A 549 17.52 21.87 -8.52
CA VAL A 549 18.41 21.56 -9.64
C VAL A 549 19.85 21.52 -9.16
N THR A 550 20.71 20.81 -9.87
CA THR A 550 22.17 20.87 -9.64
C THR A 550 22.85 21.96 -10.47
N SER A 551 22.17 22.51 -11.47
CA SER A 551 22.64 23.65 -12.26
C SER A 551 21.47 24.45 -12.84
N THR A 552 21.62 25.78 -12.85
CA THR A 552 20.72 26.71 -13.56
C THR A 552 21.19 27.05 -14.97
N THR A 553 22.38 26.56 -15.37
CA THR A 553 23.03 26.90 -16.65
C THR A 553 23.34 25.67 -17.52
N LYS A 554 23.08 24.46 -17.01
CA LYS A 554 23.24 23.18 -17.71
C LYS A 554 22.01 22.31 -17.47
N PRO A 555 21.67 21.40 -18.38
CA PRO A 555 20.63 20.41 -18.14
C PRO A 555 20.90 19.63 -16.85
N SER A 556 19.88 19.51 -16.01
CA SER A 556 19.96 18.73 -14.78
C SER A 556 18.61 18.10 -14.47
N TYR A 557 18.59 17.12 -13.56
CA TYR A 557 17.32 16.61 -13.08
C TYR A 557 16.59 17.67 -12.25
N LEU A 558 15.27 17.64 -12.33
CA LEU A 558 14.40 18.41 -11.45
C LEU A 558 13.99 17.53 -10.28
N TYR A 559 14.72 17.67 -9.17
CA TYR A 559 14.49 16.92 -7.95
C TYR A 559 13.34 17.55 -7.16
N LEU A 560 12.42 16.73 -6.69
CA LEU A 560 11.30 17.18 -5.88
C LEU A 560 11.76 17.37 -4.43
N SER A 561 11.44 18.51 -3.80
CA SER A 561 11.72 18.77 -2.38
C SER A 561 10.60 18.24 -1.48
N LYS A 562 10.91 17.95 -0.22
CA LYS A 562 9.90 17.78 0.85
C LYS A 562 9.28 19.10 1.31
N GLY A 563 9.80 20.24 0.86
CA GLY A 563 9.29 21.57 1.19
C GLY A 563 8.03 21.92 0.40
N ILE A 564 7.06 22.54 1.09
CA ILE A 564 5.74 22.90 0.56
C ILE A 564 5.55 24.43 0.66
N SER A 565 4.85 25.01 -0.33
CA SER A 565 4.50 26.43 -0.42
C SER A 565 5.73 27.37 -0.43
N GLY A 566 6.78 26.98 -1.15
CA GLY A 566 8.01 27.76 -1.27
C GLY A 566 8.98 27.63 -0.09
N ASN A 567 8.69 26.77 0.89
CA ASN A 567 9.66 26.42 1.92
C ASN A 567 10.79 25.56 1.34
N ILE A 568 12.02 25.79 1.80
CA ILE A 568 13.19 24.97 1.45
C ILE A 568 13.18 23.74 2.36
N GLY A 569 12.67 22.62 1.84
CA GLY A 569 12.81 21.31 2.48
C GLY A 569 13.97 20.51 1.90
N ASN A 570 14.29 19.34 2.47
CA ASN A 570 15.33 18.47 1.92
C ASN A 570 14.94 17.92 0.53
N PRO A 571 15.88 17.76 -0.41
CA PRO A 571 15.63 17.06 -1.67
C PRO A 571 15.19 15.61 -1.40
N SER A 572 14.25 15.13 -2.21
CA SER A 572 13.82 13.73 -2.21
C SER A 572 14.56 12.92 -3.28
N ASN A 573 14.31 11.61 -3.32
CA ASN A 573 14.75 10.71 -4.38
C ASN A 573 13.79 10.67 -5.58
N TYR A 574 12.85 11.61 -5.68
CA TYR A 574 11.90 11.69 -6.79
C TYR A 574 12.25 12.86 -7.72
N CYS A 575 12.22 12.58 -9.01
CA CYS A 575 12.58 13.53 -10.06
C CYS A 575 11.46 13.63 -11.11
N LEU A 576 11.37 14.78 -11.77
CA LEU A 576 10.54 14.94 -12.96
C LEU A 576 11.09 14.10 -14.10
N ASP A 577 10.21 13.48 -14.88
CA ASP A 577 10.56 12.70 -16.08
C ASP A 577 9.42 12.78 -17.10
N LEU A 578 9.60 12.14 -18.27
CA LEU A 578 8.52 11.98 -19.26
C LEU A 578 7.85 10.62 -19.10
N GLY A 579 6.52 10.60 -19.11
CA GLY A 579 5.70 9.39 -19.01
C GLY A 579 5.55 8.66 -20.33
N TYR A 580 5.01 7.44 -20.27
CA TYR A 580 4.76 6.62 -21.46
C TYR A 580 3.51 7.07 -22.23
N PHE A 581 2.57 7.73 -21.55
CA PHE A 581 1.34 8.23 -22.17
C PHE A 581 1.62 9.48 -23.01
N VAL A 582 1.07 9.50 -24.22
CA VAL A 582 1.14 10.62 -25.16
C VAL A 582 -0.21 11.31 -25.28
N HIS A 583 -0.21 12.60 -25.60
CA HIS A 583 -1.41 13.41 -25.73
C HIS A 583 -2.32 12.93 -26.87
N ASN A 584 -1.73 12.63 -28.02
CA ASN A 584 -2.36 11.89 -29.10
C ASN A 584 -1.27 11.13 -29.89
N GLU A 585 -1.70 10.18 -30.74
CA GLU A 585 -0.79 9.36 -31.55
C GLU A 585 -0.09 10.16 -32.67
N GLU A 586 -0.65 11.31 -33.07
CA GLU A 586 -0.15 12.12 -34.19
C GLU A 586 1.03 13.03 -33.77
N ASP A 587 0.98 13.60 -32.56
CA ASP A 587 1.98 14.51 -32.01
C ASP A 587 3.04 13.81 -31.16
N ASN A 588 2.72 12.63 -30.60
CA ASN A 588 3.59 11.83 -29.74
C ASN A 588 4.14 12.63 -28.54
N TYR A 589 3.35 13.57 -28.01
CA TYR A 589 3.77 14.43 -26.92
C TYR A 589 3.51 13.79 -25.55
N ASN A 590 4.57 13.33 -24.89
CA ASN A 590 4.50 12.69 -23.59
C ASN A 590 3.99 13.61 -22.47
N TYR A 591 3.10 13.11 -21.63
CA TYR A 591 2.78 13.76 -20.36
C TYR A 591 3.98 13.71 -19.39
N LEU A 592 4.06 14.68 -18.49
CA LEU A 592 5.08 14.65 -17.44
C LEU A 592 4.71 13.63 -16.36
N ARG A 593 5.73 12.99 -15.80
CA ARG A 593 5.59 11.99 -14.73
C ARG A 593 6.57 12.26 -13.59
N ILE A 594 6.39 11.59 -12.46
CA ILE A 594 7.36 11.57 -11.37
C ILE A 594 7.91 10.16 -11.22
N GLU A 595 9.22 10.04 -11.14
CA GLU A 595 9.93 8.78 -11.13
C GLU A 595 11.07 8.84 -10.09
N ASN A 596 11.56 7.69 -9.63
CA ASN A 596 12.77 7.66 -8.83
C ASN A 596 13.94 8.27 -9.64
N CYS A 597 14.72 9.17 -9.04
CA CYS A 597 15.86 9.82 -9.69
C CYS A 597 16.91 8.84 -10.22
N SER A 598 16.95 7.59 -9.74
CA SER A 598 17.80 6.53 -10.31
C SER A 598 17.33 6.04 -11.69
N ASN A 599 16.05 6.24 -12.01
CA ASN A 599 15.35 5.64 -13.16
C ASN A 599 14.94 6.69 -14.22
N VAL A 600 15.14 7.98 -13.95
CA VAL A 600 14.79 9.05 -14.90
C VAL A 600 15.66 9.00 -16.15
N LYS A 601 15.05 9.37 -17.28
CA LYS A 601 15.70 9.31 -18.60
C LYS A 601 15.98 10.70 -19.17
N TYR A 602 15.36 11.73 -18.61
CA TYR A 602 15.42 13.09 -19.13
C TYR A 602 15.93 14.09 -18.10
N LYS A 603 16.54 15.15 -18.62
CA LYS A 603 17.01 16.33 -17.88
C LYS A 603 16.26 17.57 -18.38
N PHE A 604 16.27 18.62 -17.56
CA PHE A 604 15.55 19.85 -17.84
C PHE A 604 16.47 21.05 -17.64
N MET A 605 16.23 22.09 -18.43
CA MET A 605 16.92 23.37 -18.27
C MET A 605 15.96 24.52 -18.53
N TYR A 606 15.90 25.47 -17.60
CA TYR A 606 15.19 26.71 -17.83
C TYR A 606 16.00 27.60 -18.77
N ASN A 607 15.37 28.04 -19.86
CA ASN A 607 15.96 28.95 -20.81
C ASN A 607 15.21 30.29 -20.75
N ALA A 608 15.87 31.31 -20.19
CA ALA A 608 15.30 32.65 -20.13
C ALA A 608 15.25 33.25 -21.55
N SER A 609 14.14 33.90 -21.91
CA SER A 609 14.07 34.67 -23.15
C SER A 609 14.67 36.06 -22.90
N ASP A 610 15.60 36.49 -23.75
CA ASP A 610 16.36 37.74 -23.61
C ASP A 610 15.48 39.01 -23.51
N ASN A 611 14.20 38.94 -23.89
CA ASN A 611 13.26 40.07 -23.91
C ASN A 611 11.92 39.82 -23.20
N ALA A 612 11.75 38.71 -22.46
CA ALA A 612 10.49 38.40 -21.79
C ALA A 612 10.68 38.16 -20.28
N LYS A 613 9.67 38.53 -19.49
CA LYS A 613 9.56 38.18 -18.05
C LYS A 613 9.55 36.65 -17.82
N TYR A 614 9.43 35.87 -18.88
CA TYR A 614 9.17 34.44 -18.87
C TYR A 614 10.12 33.72 -19.82
N GLY A 615 10.50 32.50 -19.46
CA GLY A 615 11.30 31.60 -20.28
C GLY A 615 10.57 30.29 -20.57
N THR A 616 11.26 29.37 -21.21
CA THR A 616 10.79 27.99 -21.44
C THR A 616 11.55 27.02 -20.54
N ILE A 617 10.98 25.85 -20.26
CA ILE A 617 11.71 24.74 -19.64
C ILE A 617 11.97 23.70 -20.74
N ASN A 618 13.20 23.66 -21.22
CA ASN A 618 13.61 22.79 -22.32
C ASN A 618 13.93 21.38 -21.78
N VAL A 619 13.66 20.38 -22.60
CA VAL A 619 13.86 18.97 -22.26
C VAL A 619 15.08 18.40 -22.98
N TYR A 620 15.86 17.59 -22.26
CA TYR A 620 17.11 17.00 -22.74
C TYR A 620 17.13 15.50 -22.43
N ASP A 621 17.85 14.74 -23.24
CA ASP A 621 18.18 13.35 -22.91
C ASP A 621 19.21 13.27 -21.77
N ILE A 622 19.52 12.04 -21.35
CA ILE A 622 20.51 11.76 -20.30
C ILE A 622 21.92 12.28 -20.63
N ASN A 623 22.24 12.46 -21.91
CA ASN A 623 23.54 12.88 -22.43
C ASN A 623 23.61 14.39 -22.69
N ASP A 624 22.65 15.16 -22.17
CA ASP A 624 22.56 16.62 -22.33
C ASP A 624 22.26 17.08 -23.78
N ASN A 625 21.74 16.20 -24.64
CA ASN A 625 21.25 16.60 -25.97
C ASN A 625 19.80 17.09 -25.89
N PRO A 626 19.41 18.17 -26.57
CA PRO A 626 18.02 18.61 -26.62
C PRO A 626 17.11 17.52 -27.19
N LEU A 627 15.99 17.25 -26.51
CA LEU A 627 14.99 16.33 -27.00
C LEU A 627 14.28 16.94 -28.21
N SER A 628 14.21 16.20 -29.31
CA SER A 628 13.50 16.61 -30.51
C SER A 628 12.50 15.56 -30.97
N ILE A 629 11.28 15.99 -31.30
CA ILE A 629 10.23 15.17 -31.92
C ILE A 629 9.85 15.86 -33.22
N ASN A 630 9.83 15.13 -34.34
CA ASN A 630 9.54 15.67 -35.67
C ASN A 630 10.40 16.90 -36.06
N ASN A 631 11.70 16.87 -35.73
CA ASN A 631 12.67 17.96 -35.90
C ASN A 631 12.39 19.25 -35.09
N ASP A 632 11.42 19.22 -34.18
CA ASP A 632 11.12 20.32 -33.28
C ASP A 632 11.68 20.05 -31.89
N PHE A 633 12.28 21.06 -31.25
CA PHE A 633 12.74 20.95 -29.86
C PHE A 633 11.57 20.95 -28.89
N MET A 634 11.69 20.16 -27.82
CA MET A 634 10.61 19.93 -26.88
C MET A 634 10.76 20.77 -25.60
N CYS A 635 9.66 21.40 -25.19
CA CYS A 635 9.57 22.24 -24.00
C CYS A 635 8.38 21.79 -23.13
N ILE A 636 8.42 22.08 -21.83
CA ILE A 636 7.28 21.84 -20.96
C ILE A 636 6.15 22.80 -21.30
N TYR A 637 5.01 22.23 -21.68
CA TYR A 637 3.77 22.92 -21.91
C TYR A 637 2.86 22.88 -20.68
N TYR A 638 2.35 24.06 -20.37
CA TYR A 638 1.42 24.30 -19.30
C TYR A 638 -0.02 23.91 -19.72
N SER A 639 -0.55 22.91 -19.03
CA SER A 639 -1.95 22.44 -19.12
C SER A 639 -2.38 21.85 -17.78
N MET A 640 -3.66 21.48 -17.62
CA MET A 640 -4.11 20.82 -16.39
C MET A 640 -3.26 19.58 -16.09
N THR A 641 -3.06 18.71 -17.08
CA THR A 641 -2.04 17.65 -17.07
C THR A 641 -0.85 18.17 -17.90
N PRO A 642 0.28 18.56 -17.30
CA PRO A 642 1.40 19.11 -18.05
C PRO A 642 2.05 18.01 -18.91
N ARG A 643 2.61 18.44 -20.04
CA ARG A 643 3.22 17.58 -21.05
C ARG A 643 4.38 18.30 -21.70
N ILE A 644 5.08 17.61 -22.58
CA ILE A 644 5.94 18.28 -23.56
C ILE A 644 5.13 18.75 -24.75
N ASP A 645 5.65 19.73 -25.46
CA ASP A 645 5.11 20.21 -26.72
C ASP A 645 6.26 20.94 -27.46
N LYS A 646 6.04 21.32 -28.72
CA LYS A 646 7.02 22.09 -29.49
C LYS A 646 7.38 23.37 -28.76
N CYS A 647 8.67 23.63 -28.58
CA CYS A 647 9.17 24.89 -28.06
C CYS A 647 8.71 26.04 -28.97
N VAL A 648 7.90 26.94 -28.41
CA VAL A 648 7.46 28.18 -29.04
C VAL A 648 7.73 29.34 -28.10
N ASP A 649 7.95 30.53 -28.65
CA ASP A 649 8.15 31.74 -27.85
C ASP A 649 6.94 31.94 -26.89
N PRO A 650 7.18 32.08 -25.57
CA PRO A 650 6.14 32.40 -24.60
C PRO A 650 5.29 33.64 -24.94
N SER A 651 5.80 34.57 -25.74
CA SER A 651 5.03 35.73 -26.22
C SER A 651 3.96 35.34 -27.26
N VAL A 652 4.17 34.25 -27.98
CA VAL A 652 3.24 33.70 -28.98
C VAL A 652 2.28 32.72 -28.33
N ASN A 653 2.80 31.86 -27.45
CA ASN A 653 2.00 30.89 -26.70
C ASN A 653 2.31 30.98 -25.21
N THR A 654 1.44 31.65 -24.45
CA THR A 654 1.65 31.87 -23.02
C THR A 654 1.76 30.58 -22.22
N LYS A 655 1.21 29.47 -22.72
CA LYS A 655 1.30 28.16 -22.07
C LYS A 655 2.69 27.52 -22.20
N MET A 656 3.62 28.08 -22.96
CA MET A 656 5.04 27.67 -22.91
C MET A 656 5.84 28.47 -21.88
N GLY A 657 5.27 29.54 -21.36
CA GLY A 657 5.96 30.49 -20.52
C GLY A 657 5.97 30.09 -19.04
N TRP A 658 7.16 30.12 -18.46
CA TRP A 658 7.43 29.89 -17.07
C TRP A 658 8.20 31.06 -16.48
N GLU A 659 7.80 31.52 -15.29
CA GLU A 659 8.59 32.42 -14.44
C GLU A 659 9.36 31.55 -13.44
N MET A 660 10.69 31.56 -13.52
CA MET A 660 11.57 30.87 -12.57
C MET A 660 11.98 31.81 -11.44
N ALA A 661 11.81 31.35 -10.18
CA ALA A 661 12.30 32.06 -9.02
C ALA A 661 13.21 31.16 -8.17
N ILE A 662 14.45 31.60 -7.95
CA ILE A 662 15.39 30.96 -7.00
C ILE A 662 14.95 31.33 -5.59
N ILE A 663 14.78 30.33 -4.72
CA ILE A 663 14.42 30.55 -3.32
C ILE A 663 15.70 30.81 -2.53
N LYS A 664 15.80 31.97 -1.89
CA LYS A 664 16.93 32.30 -1.00
C LYS A 664 16.51 32.03 0.44
N ASN A 665 17.39 31.39 1.20
CA ASN A 665 17.28 31.29 2.67
C ASN A 665 17.37 32.67 3.33
#